data_AF-A0A954Z2M0-F1
#
_entry.id   AF-A0A954Z2M0-F1
#
_cell.length_a   1.000
_cell.length_b   1.000
_cell.length_c   1.000
_cell.angle_alpha   90.00
_cell.angle_beta   90.00
_cell.angle_gamma   90.00
#
_symmetry.space_group_name_H-M   'P 1'
#
loop_
_entity.id
_entity.type
_entity.pdbx_description
1 polymer ?
#
loop_
_entity_poly.entity_id
_entity_poly.type
_entity_poly.pdbx_seq_one_letter_code
_entity_poly.pdbx_strand_id
1 'polypeptide(L)'
;MFSLVRMNPHRFSRCVGLFVAGLSLVAANRAFAQTGACCLTNGDCMNVSQTSCESDLLGAYQGDGVDCGATDCRPTIVINEIDYDQETFPDAAEFIELKNTGAGPLNLDPFAVVLDNGDDATVYRTIELPDVDLAAGDYYVICANGATVPNCDLDASPDTDMIQNGAPDAVAIIWSTPVRGSNVIDALSYEGMVSAPWNEGDGFTLSDPAVFEVGLSRYPDGVDTDNSAADFSRRCVTPGMPNIAQSEQCGLFRGACCMDDTCLDAVTIIACREMGGRFGGDDSLCADVDCGAAGACCLSDGTCEIRLGVNCVATGESYFGDGTDCAGVNCLIGACCLPNGACDETSETSCDTDGGIWDGPNTSCAGVMCSQPMAACCYDDGSCEDLTQEDCELNGGAWRGFGVDCASADCPQPVAACCLPNGDCEMRTEASCDNAAGAWQGYGSDCMTTRCPQPVAACCLPNGDCEMRTEASCDVDGGGWQGEGSDCMSVLCPEPIAACCYANGACELQTENDCYNAAGDWQGYGVDCMSADCPQPMAACCYDDGSCDDLTEADCDEAGGSWQGYGSDCASSTCVPVVAACCLENGSCENTTITSCEADGGAWQGAGSDCATAQCAQPAAACCLDSGSCQEMTESECAAASGSWQGFGSDCVTADCPQPQPVLGACCAGDGSCTEVEAAACNGTYQGDDTTCANANCPTPSPNPQPNTNDNTDNGNDNTGDNSNDNGTTNENDNTTPAPQTTPTNCTPIFFLFQSLFGIPLCGPCVVISAIGTFVGIIGMKRRTRRTRRRRR
;
A
#
# COMPACT_ATOMS: atom_id res chain seq x y z
N MET A 1 2.07 -35.38 -19.76
CA MET A 1 2.28 -36.55 -18.88
C MET A 1 1.65 -36.25 -17.53
N PHE A 2 0.97 -37.23 -16.92
CA PHE A 2 0.21 -37.08 -15.68
C PHE A 2 1.08 -37.17 -14.41
N SER A 3 0.75 -36.39 -13.37
CA SER A 3 0.30 -36.86 -12.04
C SER A 3 0.15 -35.64 -11.11
N LEU A 4 -1.02 -35.26 -10.60
CA LEU A 4 -1.87 -35.93 -9.59
C LEU A 4 -1.19 -36.19 -8.23
N VAL A 5 -1.58 -35.38 -7.23
CA VAL A 5 -1.89 -35.86 -5.87
C VAL A 5 -3.19 -35.17 -5.42
N ARG A 6 -4.25 -35.95 -5.18
CA ARG A 6 -5.43 -35.55 -4.40
C ARG A 6 -5.24 -36.07 -2.97
N MET A 7 -5.77 -35.38 -1.95
CA MET A 7 -6.91 -35.85 -1.13
C MET A 7 -7.16 -34.96 0.12
N ASN A 8 -8.45 -34.69 0.34
CA ASN A 8 -9.09 -34.20 1.58
C ASN A 8 -9.71 -35.45 2.30
N PRO A 9 -10.53 -35.41 3.39
CA PRO A 9 -10.90 -34.30 4.30
C PRO A 9 -10.99 -34.70 5.82
N HIS A 10 -11.50 -33.75 6.64
CA HIS A 10 -12.48 -33.91 7.77
C HIS A 10 -12.10 -33.64 9.25
N ARG A 11 -12.98 -32.80 9.87
CA ARG A 11 -13.42 -32.70 11.29
C ARG A 11 -12.43 -32.14 12.33
N PHE A 12 -12.71 -30.94 12.85
CA PHE A 12 -13.61 -30.76 14.01
C PHE A 12 -14.08 -29.29 14.17
N SER A 13 -15.20 -29.06 14.87
CA SER A 13 -15.84 -27.75 15.04
C SER A 13 -15.59 -27.11 16.42
N ARG A 14 -15.57 -25.77 16.44
CA ARG A 14 -15.94 -24.84 17.53
C ARG A 14 -15.28 -25.00 18.91
N CYS A 15 -14.61 -23.93 19.37
CA CYS A 15 -15.15 -23.10 20.46
C CYS A 15 -14.42 -21.73 20.59
N VAL A 16 -15.13 -20.77 21.20
CA VAL A 16 -14.77 -19.35 21.37
C VAL A 16 -13.88 -19.14 22.61
N GLY A 17 -12.96 -18.17 22.57
CA GLY A 17 -12.13 -17.83 23.75
C GLY A 17 -11.22 -16.62 23.57
N LEU A 18 -11.77 -15.43 23.78
CA LEU A 18 -11.11 -14.11 23.74
C LEU A 18 -9.89 -14.01 24.68
N PHE A 19 -8.80 -13.34 24.26
CA PHE A 19 -8.10 -12.35 25.11
C PHE A 19 -7.09 -11.50 24.33
N VAL A 20 -7.07 -10.18 24.62
CA VAL A 20 -6.23 -9.19 23.93
C VAL A 20 -5.11 -8.68 24.84
N ALA A 21 -3.89 -8.63 24.30
CA ALA A 21 -2.83 -7.71 24.65
C ALA A 21 -1.93 -7.57 23.40
N GLY A 22 -1.41 -6.40 23.01
CA GLY A 22 -1.46 -5.11 23.70
C GLY A 22 -0.16 -4.35 23.43
N LEU A 23 0.08 -3.92 22.19
CA LEU A 23 1.19 -3.03 21.85
C LEU A 23 0.79 -2.01 20.78
N SER A 24 1.10 -0.75 21.09
CA SER A 24 1.01 0.49 20.32
C SER A 24 0.78 0.40 18.81
N LEU A 25 -0.34 0.98 18.35
CA LEU A 25 -0.31 1.81 17.15
C LEU A 25 -0.67 3.25 17.52
N VAL A 26 0.25 4.16 17.20
CA VAL A 26 -0.10 5.56 16.96
C VAL A 26 -1.13 5.58 15.83
N ALA A 27 -2.23 6.30 16.03
CA ALA A 27 -3.29 6.39 15.04
C ALA A 27 -2.74 7.05 13.76
N ALA A 28 -2.43 6.23 12.76
CA ALA A 28 -2.33 6.72 11.40
C ALA A 28 -3.75 7.06 10.95
N ASN A 29 -4.03 8.34 10.70
CA ASN A 29 -5.09 8.74 9.77
C ASN A 29 -4.69 8.25 8.37
N ARG A 30 -4.79 6.94 8.14
CA ARG A 30 -5.08 6.44 6.82
C ARG A 30 -6.52 6.84 6.57
N ALA A 31 -6.75 7.70 5.59
CA ALA A 31 -8.02 7.67 4.90
C ALA A 31 -8.21 6.22 4.46
N PHE A 32 -9.18 5.52 5.06
CA PHE A 32 -9.76 4.36 4.39
C PHE A 32 -10.25 4.91 3.05
N ALA A 33 -9.84 4.29 1.94
CA ALA A 33 -10.49 4.57 0.67
C ALA A 33 -11.98 4.31 0.90
N GLN A 34 -12.82 5.32 0.67
CA GLN A 34 -14.25 5.12 0.78
C GLN A 34 -14.63 4.08 -0.26
N THR A 35 -15.25 3.01 0.21
CA THR A 35 -15.74 1.92 -0.63
C THR A 35 -17.24 1.99 -0.65
N GLY A 36 -17.80 1.74 -1.83
CA GLY A 36 -19.22 1.67 -2.08
C GLY A 36 -19.53 0.44 -2.92
N ALA A 37 -20.80 0.05 -2.94
CA ALA A 37 -21.30 -1.00 -3.79
C ALA A 37 -21.04 -0.66 -5.27
N CYS A 38 -20.40 -1.58 -5.97
CA CYS A 38 -20.23 -1.55 -7.41
C CYS A 38 -21.07 -2.67 -8.00
N CYS A 39 -22.14 -2.31 -8.70
CA CYS A 39 -22.96 -3.27 -9.43
C CYS A 39 -22.30 -3.56 -10.78
N LEU A 40 -21.94 -4.82 -11.02
CA LEU A 40 -21.38 -5.30 -12.28
C LEU A 40 -22.51 -5.72 -13.23
N THR A 41 -22.21 -5.81 -14.52
CA THR A 41 -23.19 -6.11 -15.58
C THR A 41 -23.78 -7.51 -15.52
N ASN A 42 -23.26 -8.39 -14.65
CA ASN A 42 -23.70 -9.76 -14.42
C ASN A 42 -24.38 -9.94 -13.04
N GLY A 43 -24.95 -8.88 -12.46
CA GLY A 43 -25.62 -8.91 -11.15
C GLY A 43 -24.69 -8.95 -9.93
N ASP A 44 -23.41 -9.33 -10.11
CA ASP A 44 -22.42 -9.35 -9.04
C ASP A 44 -22.23 -7.95 -8.42
N CYS A 45 -22.21 -7.90 -7.09
CA CYS A 45 -21.85 -6.69 -6.36
C CYS A 45 -20.52 -6.85 -5.63
N MET A 46 -19.64 -5.85 -5.73
CA MET A 46 -18.45 -5.76 -4.89
C MET A 46 -18.20 -4.37 -4.29
N ASN A 47 -17.85 -4.34 -3.00
CA ASN A 47 -17.51 -3.10 -2.30
C ASN A 47 -16.08 -2.66 -2.68
N VAL A 48 -15.97 -1.62 -3.52
CA VAL A 48 -14.70 -1.09 -4.05
C VAL A 48 -14.70 0.44 -4.03
N SER A 49 -13.57 1.07 -4.37
CA SER A 49 -13.55 2.53 -4.59
C SER A 49 -14.30 2.91 -5.87
N GLN A 50 -14.86 4.12 -5.95
CA GLN A 50 -15.51 4.65 -7.15
C GLN A 50 -14.66 4.45 -8.41
N THR A 51 -13.39 4.85 -8.36
CA THR A 51 -12.46 4.69 -9.48
C THR A 51 -12.31 3.22 -9.89
N SER A 52 -12.14 2.31 -8.93
CA SER A 52 -12.05 0.88 -9.26
C SER A 52 -13.37 0.32 -9.83
N CYS A 53 -14.52 0.85 -9.40
CA CYS A 53 -15.80 0.47 -9.99
C CYS A 53 -15.90 0.91 -11.46
N GLU A 54 -15.72 2.21 -11.70
CA GLU A 54 -15.98 2.84 -13.00
C GLU A 54 -14.86 2.55 -14.02
N SER A 55 -13.58 2.56 -13.62
CA SER A 55 -12.44 2.42 -14.55
C SER A 55 -11.85 1.02 -14.66
N ASP A 56 -11.86 0.23 -13.57
CA ASP A 56 -11.21 -1.08 -13.54
C ASP A 56 -12.20 -2.23 -13.76
N LEU A 57 -13.45 -2.06 -13.29
CA LEU A 57 -14.51 -3.07 -13.33
C LEU A 57 -15.64 -2.74 -14.31
N LEU A 58 -15.76 -1.48 -14.77
CA LEU A 58 -16.83 -0.98 -15.63
C LEU A 58 -18.24 -1.17 -15.04
N GLY A 59 -18.36 -1.13 -13.70
CA GLY A 59 -19.64 -1.24 -12.99
C GLY A 59 -20.25 0.11 -12.61
N ALA A 60 -21.51 0.08 -12.21
CA ALA A 60 -22.25 1.24 -11.70
C ALA A 60 -21.98 1.45 -10.21
N TYR A 61 -21.33 2.56 -9.86
CA TYR A 61 -21.00 2.89 -8.47
C TYR A 61 -22.18 3.53 -7.73
N GLN A 62 -22.64 2.89 -6.66
CA GLN A 62 -23.85 3.31 -5.93
C GLN A 62 -23.59 4.39 -4.86
N GLY A 63 -22.34 4.85 -4.72
CA GLY A 63 -21.94 5.93 -3.81
C GLY A 63 -21.19 5.46 -2.56
N ASP A 64 -20.48 6.41 -1.94
CA ASP A 64 -19.63 6.16 -0.78
C ASP A 64 -20.43 5.62 0.43
N GLY A 65 -20.01 4.47 0.96
CA GLY A 65 -20.62 3.86 2.16
C GLY A 65 -21.91 3.07 1.91
N VAL A 66 -22.35 2.96 0.65
CA VAL A 66 -23.37 1.99 0.24
C VAL A 66 -22.73 0.59 0.19
N ASP A 67 -23.40 -0.44 0.72
CA ASP A 67 -22.85 -1.80 0.85
C ASP A 67 -23.66 -2.77 -0.02
N CYS A 68 -22.98 -3.65 -0.75
CA CYS A 68 -23.57 -4.80 -1.43
C CYS A 68 -24.53 -5.63 -0.57
N GLY A 69 -24.33 -5.69 0.74
CA GLY A 69 -25.26 -6.35 1.66
C GLY A 69 -26.65 -5.68 1.80
N ALA A 70 -26.83 -4.49 1.23
CA ALA A 70 -28.07 -3.70 1.24
C ALA A 70 -28.42 -3.09 -0.13
N THR A 71 -27.71 -3.49 -1.19
CA THR A 71 -27.85 -2.97 -2.55
C THR A 71 -28.33 -4.11 -3.43
N ASP A 72 -29.46 -3.92 -4.11
CA ASP A 72 -29.82 -4.82 -5.20
C ASP A 72 -29.06 -4.37 -6.46
N CYS A 73 -28.19 -5.25 -6.95
CA CYS A 73 -27.40 -5.03 -8.16
C CYS A 73 -27.88 -5.89 -9.33
N ARG A 74 -29.01 -6.61 -9.17
CA ARG A 74 -29.63 -7.31 -10.29
C ARG A 74 -29.99 -6.32 -11.40
N PRO A 75 -29.94 -6.77 -12.66
CA PRO A 75 -30.46 -5.97 -13.74
C PRO A 75 -31.94 -5.66 -13.49
N THR A 76 -32.34 -4.42 -13.79
CA THR A 76 -33.71 -3.96 -13.62
C THR A 76 -34.61 -4.40 -14.78
N ILE A 77 -34.17 -5.32 -15.63
CA ILE A 77 -34.96 -5.91 -16.72
C ILE A 77 -34.83 -7.42 -16.66
N VAL A 78 -35.98 -8.09 -16.73
CA VAL A 78 -36.11 -9.55 -16.66
C VAL A 78 -37.04 -10.06 -17.77
N ILE A 79 -36.84 -11.30 -18.20
CA ILE A 79 -37.78 -12.07 -19.01
C ILE A 79 -38.95 -12.40 -18.08
N ASN A 80 -40.13 -11.86 -18.32
CA ASN A 80 -41.25 -12.01 -17.40
C ASN A 80 -42.21 -13.14 -17.82
N GLU A 81 -42.41 -13.33 -19.12
CA GLU A 81 -43.29 -14.33 -19.69
C GLU A 81 -42.83 -14.76 -21.10
N ILE A 82 -43.13 -16.00 -21.48
CA ILE A 82 -42.94 -16.53 -22.84
C ILE A 82 -44.07 -17.51 -23.18
N ASP A 83 -44.57 -17.46 -24.42
CA ASP A 83 -45.41 -18.47 -25.06
C ASP A 83 -44.69 -18.86 -26.36
N TYR A 84 -44.35 -20.13 -26.52
CA TYR A 84 -43.54 -20.62 -27.65
C TYR A 84 -44.12 -21.85 -28.35
N ASP A 85 -45.07 -22.56 -27.74
CA ASP A 85 -45.67 -23.78 -28.32
C ASP A 85 -47.20 -23.67 -28.20
N GLN A 86 -47.91 -23.48 -29.31
CA GLN A 86 -49.36 -23.30 -29.30
C GLN A 86 -50.12 -24.53 -29.81
N GLU A 87 -51.42 -24.60 -29.51
CA GLU A 87 -52.28 -25.71 -29.96
C GLU A 87 -52.53 -25.73 -31.49
N THR A 88 -52.10 -24.70 -32.21
CA THR A 88 -52.29 -24.52 -33.65
C THR A 88 -50.95 -24.46 -34.39
N PHE A 89 -50.79 -25.30 -35.43
CA PHE A 89 -49.61 -25.27 -36.30
C PHE A 89 -49.89 -24.52 -37.63
N PRO A 90 -49.00 -23.63 -38.12
CA PRO A 90 -47.78 -23.18 -37.45
C PRO A 90 -48.08 -22.31 -36.23
N ASP A 91 -47.13 -22.24 -35.31
CA ASP A 91 -47.20 -21.39 -34.13
C ASP A 91 -47.27 -19.93 -34.61
N ALA A 92 -48.17 -19.13 -34.03
CA ALA A 92 -48.60 -17.85 -34.62
C ALA A 92 -49.01 -16.80 -33.59
N ALA A 93 -48.87 -17.10 -32.30
CA ALA A 93 -49.13 -16.20 -31.18
C ALA A 93 -47.95 -16.17 -30.20
N GLU A 94 -46.77 -16.57 -30.66
CA GLU A 94 -45.55 -16.63 -29.87
C GLU A 94 -45.10 -15.23 -29.44
N PHE A 95 -44.62 -15.11 -28.21
CA PHE A 95 -44.07 -13.86 -27.70
C PHE A 95 -43.08 -14.06 -26.56
N ILE A 96 -42.28 -13.03 -26.32
CA ILE A 96 -41.41 -12.87 -25.16
C ILE A 96 -41.75 -11.53 -24.52
N GLU A 97 -42.15 -11.54 -23.26
CA GLU A 97 -42.38 -10.34 -22.47
C GLU A 97 -41.15 -10.02 -21.61
N LEU A 98 -40.71 -8.77 -21.66
CA LEU A 98 -39.71 -8.21 -20.76
C LEU A 98 -40.41 -7.30 -19.74
N LYS A 99 -39.87 -7.20 -18.53
CA LYS A 99 -40.39 -6.29 -17.49
C LYS A 99 -39.31 -5.45 -16.85
N ASN A 100 -39.57 -4.14 -16.69
CA ASN A 100 -38.72 -3.26 -15.88
C ASN A 100 -39.06 -3.42 -14.39
N THR A 101 -38.21 -4.08 -13.63
CA THR A 101 -38.33 -4.27 -12.16
C THR A 101 -37.74 -3.10 -11.36
N GLY A 102 -37.12 -2.13 -12.04
CA GLY A 102 -36.50 -0.96 -11.44
C GLY A 102 -37.49 0.10 -10.95
N ALA A 103 -36.97 1.05 -10.16
CA ALA A 103 -37.75 2.16 -9.59
C ALA A 103 -37.83 3.41 -10.50
N GLY A 104 -37.29 3.35 -11.72
CA GLY A 104 -37.28 4.45 -12.69
C GLY A 104 -37.36 3.91 -14.13
N PRO A 105 -37.54 4.79 -15.13
CA PRO A 105 -37.54 4.40 -16.54
C PRO A 105 -36.19 3.79 -16.95
N LEU A 106 -36.25 2.82 -17.85
CA LEU A 106 -35.11 2.10 -18.40
C LEU A 106 -35.10 2.20 -19.92
N ASN A 107 -34.06 2.80 -20.47
CA ASN A 107 -33.86 2.85 -21.92
C ASN A 107 -33.49 1.46 -22.47
N LEU A 108 -34.13 1.05 -23.57
CA LEU A 108 -33.98 -0.29 -24.13
C LEU A 108 -32.88 -0.44 -25.21
N ASP A 109 -32.38 0.65 -25.82
CA ASP A 109 -31.34 0.64 -26.88
C ASP A 109 -30.07 -0.21 -26.58
N PRO A 110 -29.53 -0.27 -25.35
CA PRO A 110 -28.28 -1.01 -25.10
C PRO A 110 -28.48 -2.53 -24.95
N PHE A 111 -29.70 -3.06 -25.12
CA PHE A 111 -30.06 -4.46 -24.90
C PHE A 111 -30.51 -5.18 -26.18
N ALA A 112 -30.32 -6.50 -26.18
CA ALA A 112 -30.86 -7.41 -27.19
C ALA A 112 -31.38 -8.70 -26.57
N VAL A 113 -32.32 -9.35 -27.24
CA VAL A 113 -32.80 -10.69 -26.89
C VAL A 113 -32.18 -11.72 -27.84
N VAL A 114 -31.57 -12.75 -27.28
CA VAL A 114 -30.93 -13.87 -27.97
C VAL A 114 -31.84 -15.09 -27.88
N LEU A 115 -32.01 -15.78 -29.00
CA LEU A 115 -32.65 -17.10 -29.07
C LEU A 115 -31.61 -18.15 -29.50
N ASP A 116 -31.40 -19.16 -28.65
CA ASP A 116 -30.41 -20.23 -28.82
C ASP A 116 -31.10 -21.58 -29.04
N ASN A 117 -30.68 -22.30 -30.07
CA ASN A 117 -31.04 -23.70 -30.27
C ASN A 117 -30.11 -24.53 -29.39
N GLY A 118 -30.62 -25.14 -28.32
CA GLY A 118 -29.79 -25.85 -27.36
C GLY A 118 -29.43 -27.28 -27.79
N ASP A 119 -30.12 -27.80 -28.80
CA ASP A 119 -29.91 -29.13 -29.39
C ASP A 119 -28.60 -29.19 -30.22
N ASP A 120 -28.25 -28.10 -30.92
CA ASP A 120 -26.96 -27.93 -31.62
C ASP A 120 -26.06 -26.80 -31.07
N ALA A 121 -26.51 -26.09 -30.03
CA ALA A 121 -25.85 -24.96 -29.36
C ALA A 121 -25.55 -23.79 -30.31
N THR A 122 -26.55 -23.40 -31.12
CA THR A 122 -26.45 -22.26 -32.03
C THR A 122 -27.48 -21.16 -31.75
N VAL A 123 -26.99 -19.93 -31.55
CA VAL A 123 -27.81 -18.73 -31.61
C VAL A 123 -28.37 -18.58 -33.03
N TYR A 124 -29.67 -18.83 -33.17
CA TYR A 124 -30.35 -18.71 -34.46
C TYR A 124 -30.93 -17.32 -34.69
N ARG A 125 -31.18 -16.55 -33.61
CA ARG A 125 -31.67 -15.17 -33.69
C ARG A 125 -31.10 -14.27 -32.60
N THR A 126 -30.92 -13.00 -32.96
CA THR A 126 -30.73 -11.89 -32.02
C THR A 126 -31.68 -10.76 -32.44
N ILE A 127 -32.38 -10.19 -31.48
CA ILE A 127 -33.35 -9.10 -31.64
C ILE A 127 -32.81 -7.92 -30.84
N GLU A 128 -32.25 -6.92 -31.51
CA GLU A 128 -31.88 -5.65 -30.87
C GLU A 128 -33.15 -4.93 -30.42
N LEU A 129 -33.18 -4.39 -29.20
CA LEU A 129 -34.30 -3.59 -28.71
C LEU A 129 -34.16 -2.13 -29.18
N PRO A 130 -35.28 -1.39 -29.36
CA PRO A 130 -35.23 -0.01 -29.84
C PRO A 130 -34.92 1.01 -28.74
N ASP A 131 -34.55 2.22 -29.16
CA ASP A 131 -34.45 3.41 -28.29
C ASP A 131 -35.84 3.86 -27.78
N VAL A 132 -36.29 3.17 -26.72
CA VAL A 132 -37.56 3.37 -26.01
C VAL A 132 -37.28 3.34 -24.51
N ASP A 133 -37.82 4.31 -23.76
CA ASP A 133 -37.77 4.31 -22.30
C ASP A 133 -38.96 3.53 -21.72
N LEU A 134 -38.70 2.30 -21.25
CA LEU A 134 -39.67 1.45 -20.56
C LEU A 134 -39.86 1.94 -19.11
N ALA A 135 -41.08 2.34 -18.72
CA ALA A 135 -41.30 2.92 -17.40
C ALA A 135 -41.12 1.92 -16.24
N ALA A 136 -41.01 2.44 -15.01
CA ALA A 136 -40.83 1.63 -13.81
C ALA A 136 -42.04 0.71 -13.57
N GLY A 137 -41.84 -0.60 -13.64
CA GLY A 137 -42.91 -1.59 -13.48
C GLY A 137 -43.67 -1.96 -14.77
N ASP A 138 -43.39 -1.30 -15.90
CA ASP A 138 -44.01 -1.61 -17.19
C ASP A 138 -43.39 -2.83 -17.88
N TYR A 139 -44.11 -3.30 -18.90
CA TYR A 139 -43.86 -4.50 -19.69
C TYR A 139 -43.53 -4.12 -21.14
N TYR A 140 -42.76 -4.95 -21.83
CA TYR A 140 -42.44 -4.79 -23.25
C TYR A 140 -42.56 -6.13 -23.97
N VAL A 141 -43.51 -6.24 -24.89
CA VAL A 141 -43.87 -7.50 -25.57
C VAL A 141 -43.24 -7.56 -26.96
N ILE A 142 -42.36 -8.53 -27.16
CA ILE A 142 -41.79 -8.90 -28.45
C ILE A 142 -42.61 -10.07 -28.98
N CYS A 143 -43.40 -9.87 -30.03
CA CYS A 143 -44.27 -10.91 -30.59
C CYS A 143 -43.81 -11.38 -31.97
N ALA A 144 -44.17 -12.60 -32.35
CA ALA A 144 -44.08 -13.06 -33.73
C ALA A 144 -45.02 -12.27 -34.64
N ASN A 145 -46.24 -11.98 -34.16
CA ASN A 145 -47.33 -11.42 -34.97
C ASN A 145 -48.23 -10.49 -34.15
N GLY A 146 -48.16 -9.19 -34.44
CA GLY A 146 -48.95 -8.16 -33.74
C GLY A 146 -50.47 -8.26 -33.95
N ALA A 147 -50.95 -9.07 -34.90
CA ALA A 147 -52.37 -9.29 -35.11
C ALA A 147 -52.99 -10.37 -34.20
N THR A 148 -52.17 -11.21 -33.55
CA THR A 148 -52.61 -12.30 -32.67
C THR A 148 -52.27 -12.03 -31.21
N VAL A 149 -51.05 -11.55 -30.93
CA VAL A 149 -50.55 -11.28 -29.57
C VAL A 149 -51.10 -9.95 -29.03
N PRO A 150 -51.64 -9.91 -27.79
CA PRO A 150 -52.04 -8.66 -27.13
C PRO A 150 -50.85 -7.75 -26.88
N ASN A 151 -51.09 -6.43 -26.91
CA ASN A 151 -50.14 -5.43 -26.43
C ASN A 151 -48.72 -5.57 -27.02
N CYS A 152 -48.60 -6.03 -28.27
CA CYS A 152 -47.30 -6.23 -28.89
C CYS A 152 -46.63 -4.89 -29.22
N ASP A 153 -45.51 -4.62 -28.55
CA ASP A 153 -44.69 -3.43 -28.75
C ASP A 153 -43.70 -3.61 -29.91
N LEU A 154 -43.18 -4.83 -30.12
CA LEU A 154 -42.26 -5.18 -31.19
C LEU A 154 -42.74 -6.40 -31.99
N ASP A 155 -43.34 -6.13 -33.15
CA ASP A 155 -43.76 -7.13 -34.15
C ASP A 155 -42.53 -7.64 -34.93
N ALA A 156 -42.12 -8.88 -34.66
CA ALA A 156 -40.76 -9.37 -34.91
C ALA A 156 -40.71 -10.58 -35.85
N SER A 157 -40.69 -10.36 -37.17
CA SER A 157 -40.69 -11.41 -38.21
C SER A 157 -39.77 -12.64 -37.96
N PRO A 158 -40.19 -13.87 -38.26
CA PRO A 158 -41.41 -14.22 -39.01
C PRO A 158 -42.68 -14.22 -38.16
N ASP A 159 -43.82 -13.98 -38.82
CA ASP A 159 -45.18 -14.00 -38.28
C ASP A 159 -45.62 -15.35 -37.67
N THR A 160 -44.80 -16.40 -37.82
CA THR A 160 -45.05 -17.78 -37.38
C THR A 160 -43.75 -18.57 -37.21
N ASP A 161 -43.71 -19.52 -36.27
CA ASP A 161 -42.56 -20.36 -35.90
C ASP A 161 -41.29 -19.48 -35.63
N MET A 162 -41.47 -18.40 -34.87
CA MET A 162 -40.46 -17.39 -34.55
C MET A 162 -39.43 -17.87 -33.52
N ILE A 163 -39.94 -18.49 -32.47
CA ILE A 163 -39.28 -19.15 -31.35
C ILE A 163 -39.30 -20.64 -31.68
N GLN A 164 -38.35 -21.40 -31.15
CA GLN A 164 -38.25 -22.83 -31.41
C GLN A 164 -38.76 -23.63 -30.21
N ASN A 165 -39.62 -24.60 -30.48
CA ASN A 165 -40.22 -25.51 -29.51
C ASN A 165 -39.26 -26.67 -29.19
N GLY A 166 -37.94 -26.42 -29.20
CA GLY A 166 -36.89 -27.42 -29.04
C GLY A 166 -36.61 -27.79 -27.59
N ALA A 167 -36.13 -29.02 -27.41
CA ALA A 167 -35.96 -29.65 -26.11
C ALA A 167 -34.50 -30.11 -25.88
N PRO A 168 -33.58 -29.23 -25.48
CA PRO A 168 -33.81 -27.88 -24.95
C PRO A 168 -33.46 -26.74 -25.92
N ASP A 169 -34.12 -25.59 -25.75
CA ASP A 169 -33.77 -24.29 -26.34
C ASP A 169 -33.75 -23.20 -25.24
N ALA A 170 -33.36 -21.96 -25.58
CA ALA A 170 -33.32 -20.86 -24.61
C ALA A 170 -33.58 -19.47 -25.21
N VAL A 171 -34.11 -18.59 -24.36
CA VAL A 171 -34.17 -17.13 -24.55
C VAL A 171 -33.29 -16.45 -23.49
N ALA A 172 -32.55 -15.41 -23.89
CA ALA A 172 -31.70 -14.64 -22.97
C ALA A 172 -31.68 -13.14 -23.33
N ILE A 173 -31.73 -12.27 -22.31
CA ILE A 173 -31.42 -10.84 -22.47
C ILE A 173 -29.90 -10.68 -22.41
N ILE A 174 -29.35 -9.87 -23.31
CA ILE A 174 -27.94 -9.49 -23.32
C ILE A 174 -27.75 -7.98 -23.47
N TRP A 175 -26.56 -7.50 -23.11
CA TRP A 175 -26.04 -6.22 -23.60
C TRP A 175 -25.60 -6.35 -25.08
N SER A 176 -26.08 -5.47 -25.96
CA SER A 176 -25.73 -5.45 -27.39
C SER A 176 -24.23 -5.18 -27.63
N THR A 177 -23.59 -4.40 -26.75
CA THR A 177 -22.14 -4.20 -26.74
C THR A 177 -21.46 -5.03 -25.63
N PRO A 178 -20.45 -5.88 -25.95
CA PRO A 178 -19.86 -6.75 -24.94
C PRO A 178 -19.13 -6.05 -23.79
N VAL A 179 -19.50 -6.40 -22.55
CA VAL A 179 -18.83 -5.99 -21.31
C VAL A 179 -18.09 -7.21 -20.72
N ARG A 180 -16.98 -6.98 -19.99
CA ARG A 180 -16.05 -8.06 -19.64
C ARG A 180 -16.59 -9.03 -18.57
N GLY A 181 -17.10 -10.19 -18.99
CA GLY A 181 -17.26 -11.35 -18.11
C GLY A 181 -18.41 -12.26 -18.53
N SER A 182 -19.59 -11.65 -18.65
CA SER A 182 -20.77 -12.16 -19.32
C SER A 182 -21.55 -10.96 -19.87
N ASN A 183 -22.19 -11.13 -21.03
CA ASN A 183 -23.16 -10.15 -21.53
C ASN A 183 -24.59 -10.50 -21.09
N VAL A 184 -24.84 -11.71 -20.59
CA VAL A 184 -26.17 -12.19 -20.22
C VAL A 184 -26.63 -11.47 -18.95
N ILE A 185 -27.88 -11.02 -19.02
CA ILE A 185 -28.61 -10.24 -18.03
C ILE A 185 -29.61 -11.14 -17.30
N ASP A 186 -30.43 -11.86 -18.07
CA ASP A 186 -31.43 -12.85 -17.63
C ASP A 186 -31.46 -13.95 -18.70
N ALA A 187 -31.64 -15.21 -18.32
CA ALA A 187 -31.86 -16.31 -19.26
C ALA A 187 -32.85 -17.38 -18.76
N LEU A 188 -33.78 -17.74 -19.64
CA LEU A 188 -34.68 -18.87 -19.50
C LEU A 188 -34.35 -19.93 -20.57
N SER A 189 -33.72 -21.03 -20.14
CA SER A 189 -33.69 -22.28 -20.90
C SER A 189 -34.97 -23.07 -20.66
N TYR A 190 -35.56 -23.70 -21.67
CA TYR A 190 -36.76 -24.51 -21.52
C TYR A 190 -36.59 -25.95 -22.03
N GLU A 191 -37.43 -26.85 -21.51
CA GLU A 191 -37.41 -28.31 -21.75
C GLU A 191 -36.09 -29.05 -21.42
N GLY A 192 -35.10 -28.37 -20.85
CA GLY A 192 -33.87 -28.95 -20.34
C GLY A 192 -32.80 -27.89 -20.07
N MET A 193 -31.54 -28.33 -20.05
CA MET A 193 -30.38 -27.46 -19.85
C MET A 193 -29.64 -27.27 -21.18
N VAL A 194 -29.65 -26.06 -21.71
CA VAL A 194 -28.75 -25.63 -22.78
C VAL A 194 -27.33 -25.38 -22.26
N SER A 195 -26.35 -25.20 -23.14
CA SER A 195 -24.99 -24.84 -22.71
C SER A 195 -24.89 -23.37 -22.27
N ALA A 196 -24.12 -23.13 -21.20
CA ALA A 196 -23.76 -21.79 -20.77
C ALA A 196 -23.18 -20.95 -21.94
N PRO A 197 -23.57 -19.67 -22.09
CA PRO A 197 -24.09 -18.82 -21.01
C PRO A 197 -25.62 -18.71 -20.93
N TRP A 198 -26.40 -19.41 -21.76
CA TRP A 198 -27.85 -19.18 -21.92
C TRP A 198 -28.73 -19.90 -20.89
N ASN A 199 -28.26 -20.06 -19.65
CA ASN A 199 -28.98 -20.83 -18.63
C ASN A 199 -28.72 -20.29 -17.22
N GLU A 200 -29.78 -20.26 -16.41
CA GLU A 200 -29.72 -19.90 -14.99
C GLU A 200 -29.91 -21.13 -14.09
N GLY A 201 -29.06 -21.25 -13.07
CA GLY A 201 -29.19 -22.29 -12.06
C GLY A 201 -29.18 -23.74 -12.58
N ASP A 202 -30.01 -24.58 -11.95
CA ASP A 202 -30.20 -25.99 -12.32
C ASP A 202 -31.32 -26.11 -13.37
N GLY A 203 -30.97 -26.68 -14.52
CA GLY A 203 -31.77 -26.68 -15.76
C GLY A 203 -33.26 -26.93 -15.60
N PHE A 204 -34.02 -25.98 -16.12
CA PHE A 204 -35.48 -25.95 -16.10
C PHE A 204 -36.08 -27.00 -17.05
N THR A 205 -36.96 -27.85 -16.54
CA THR A 205 -37.55 -28.97 -17.31
C THR A 205 -39.06 -28.83 -17.54
N LEU A 206 -39.62 -27.63 -17.36
CA LEU A 206 -41.00 -27.38 -17.78
C LEU A 206 -40.99 -27.03 -19.26
N SER A 207 -41.91 -27.65 -20.01
CA SER A 207 -42.29 -27.17 -21.34
C SER A 207 -43.44 -26.18 -21.24
N ASP A 208 -43.59 -25.33 -22.24
CA ASP A 208 -44.90 -24.88 -22.68
C ASP A 208 -45.77 -26.11 -23.07
N PRO A 209 -47.06 -26.22 -22.68
CA PRO A 209 -47.84 -27.43 -22.92
C PRO A 209 -48.54 -27.56 -24.29
N ALA A 210 -48.34 -26.65 -25.26
CA ALA A 210 -49.13 -26.60 -26.51
C ALA A 210 -50.63 -26.42 -26.23
N VAL A 211 -50.97 -25.48 -25.35
CA VAL A 211 -52.35 -25.20 -24.92
C VAL A 211 -52.65 -23.73 -25.08
N PHE A 212 -53.79 -23.42 -25.71
CA PHE A 212 -54.28 -22.07 -25.90
C PHE A 212 -54.19 -21.19 -24.63
N GLU A 213 -53.49 -20.05 -24.77
CA GLU A 213 -53.22 -19.05 -23.72
C GLU A 213 -52.51 -19.62 -22.48
N VAL A 214 -51.69 -20.68 -22.58
CA VAL A 214 -50.84 -21.18 -21.49
C VAL A 214 -49.38 -21.13 -21.90
N GLY A 215 -48.57 -20.34 -21.18
CA GLY A 215 -47.13 -20.21 -21.41
C GLY A 215 -46.33 -20.43 -20.13
N LEU A 216 -45.12 -19.90 -20.09
CA LEU A 216 -44.21 -19.90 -18.94
C LEU A 216 -44.02 -18.48 -18.42
N SER A 217 -44.43 -18.22 -17.18
CA SER A 217 -44.37 -16.88 -16.59
C SER A 217 -43.74 -16.88 -15.19
N ARG A 218 -42.98 -15.81 -14.88
CA ARG A 218 -42.43 -15.56 -13.54
C ARG A 218 -43.58 -15.31 -12.57
N TYR A 219 -43.70 -16.13 -11.51
CA TYR A 219 -44.74 -15.97 -10.50
C TYR A 219 -44.20 -16.13 -9.07
N PRO A 220 -44.10 -15.04 -8.27
CA PRO A 220 -44.73 -13.74 -8.50
C PRO A 220 -44.12 -12.90 -9.64
N ASP A 221 -44.92 -12.01 -10.19
CA ASP A 221 -44.64 -11.18 -11.36
C ASP A 221 -43.37 -10.33 -11.22
N GLY A 222 -42.41 -10.50 -12.14
CA GLY A 222 -41.09 -9.86 -12.11
C GLY A 222 -40.13 -10.36 -11.03
N VAL A 223 -40.41 -11.47 -10.34
CA VAL A 223 -39.48 -12.05 -9.35
C VAL A 223 -38.42 -12.88 -10.06
N ASP A 224 -37.18 -12.49 -9.85
CA ASP A 224 -36.01 -13.25 -10.29
C ASP A 224 -35.14 -13.68 -9.10
N THR A 225 -34.72 -14.94 -9.11
CA THR A 225 -33.82 -15.55 -8.12
C THR A 225 -32.56 -16.16 -8.74
N ASP A 226 -32.23 -15.81 -9.99
CA ASP A 226 -31.15 -16.39 -10.80
C ASP A 226 -31.33 -17.93 -10.97
N ASN A 227 -32.59 -18.37 -11.02
CA ASN A 227 -32.98 -19.78 -11.08
C ASN A 227 -34.38 -19.93 -11.68
N SER A 228 -34.43 -20.15 -13.00
CA SER A 228 -35.70 -20.24 -13.73
C SER A 228 -36.65 -21.32 -13.17
N ALA A 229 -36.15 -22.38 -12.52
CA ALA A 229 -36.95 -23.43 -11.88
C ALA A 229 -37.54 -23.06 -10.51
N ALA A 230 -37.11 -21.95 -9.91
CA ALA A 230 -37.76 -21.35 -8.75
C ALA A 230 -38.79 -20.28 -9.15
N ASP A 231 -38.54 -19.58 -10.26
CA ASP A 231 -39.25 -18.36 -10.64
C ASP A 231 -40.38 -18.60 -11.65
N PHE A 232 -40.12 -19.40 -12.69
CA PHE A 232 -41.08 -19.69 -13.75
C PHE A 232 -42.00 -20.86 -13.42
N SER A 233 -43.24 -20.73 -13.88
CA SER A 233 -44.25 -21.80 -13.81
C SER A 233 -45.23 -21.66 -14.96
N ARG A 234 -45.93 -22.74 -15.31
CA ARG A 234 -47.01 -22.67 -16.30
C ARG A 234 -48.13 -21.77 -15.78
N ARG A 235 -48.48 -20.72 -16.50
CA ARG A 235 -49.60 -19.82 -16.19
C ARG A 235 -50.42 -19.54 -17.43
N CYS A 236 -51.60 -18.97 -17.21
CA CYS A 236 -52.32 -18.30 -18.29
C CYS A 236 -51.56 -17.05 -18.71
N VAL A 237 -51.32 -16.89 -20.01
CA VAL A 237 -50.53 -15.77 -20.54
C VAL A 237 -51.24 -14.44 -20.37
N THR A 238 -50.47 -13.40 -20.05
CA THR A 238 -50.95 -12.03 -19.88
C THR A 238 -50.05 -10.97 -20.54
N PRO A 239 -49.78 -11.02 -21.86
CA PRO A 239 -48.91 -10.05 -22.55
C PRO A 239 -49.27 -8.59 -22.26
N GLY A 240 -48.27 -7.82 -21.84
CA GLY A 240 -48.36 -6.40 -21.48
C GLY A 240 -49.02 -6.15 -20.12
N MET A 241 -49.18 -7.17 -19.27
CA MET A 241 -49.96 -7.12 -18.04
C MET A 241 -49.33 -7.99 -16.92
N PRO A 242 -49.62 -7.73 -15.63
CA PRO A 242 -49.04 -8.49 -14.53
C PRO A 242 -49.42 -9.97 -14.53
N ASN A 243 -48.42 -10.86 -14.44
CA ASN A 243 -48.58 -12.32 -14.40
C ASN A 243 -49.55 -12.78 -13.31
N ILE A 244 -50.52 -13.60 -13.69
CA ILE A 244 -51.61 -14.07 -12.81
C ILE A 244 -51.35 -15.46 -12.22
N ALA A 245 -52.12 -15.83 -11.19
CA ALA A 245 -51.96 -17.10 -10.47
C ALA A 245 -52.55 -18.31 -11.22
N GLN A 246 -53.41 -18.06 -12.21
CA GLN A 246 -54.15 -19.06 -12.98
C GLN A 246 -53.18 -19.85 -13.88
N SER A 247 -53.43 -21.16 -14.04
CA SER A 247 -52.58 -22.09 -14.82
C SER A 247 -53.37 -23.11 -15.65
N GLU A 248 -54.69 -22.98 -15.67
CA GLU A 248 -55.65 -23.80 -16.41
C GLU A 248 -56.88 -22.94 -16.70
N GLN A 249 -57.67 -23.28 -17.74
CA GLN A 249 -58.90 -22.57 -18.13
C GLN A 249 -58.68 -21.11 -18.61
N CYS A 250 -57.51 -20.84 -19.16
CA CYS A 250 -57.14 -19.59 -19.80
C CYS A 250 -58.17 -19.20 -20.89
N GLY A 251 -58.39 -17.90 -21.08
CA GLY A 251 -59.44 -17.38 -21.95
C GLY A 251 -60.90 -17.54 -21.47
N LEU A 252 -61.18 -18.38 -20.46
CA LEU A 252 -62.56 -18.71 -20.04
C LEU A 252 -63.04 -17.93 -18.80
N PHE A 253 -62.12 -17.27 -18.09
CA PHE A 253 -62.42 -16.48 -16.89
C PHE A 253 -63.22 -15.23 -17.20
N ARG A 254 -64.18 -14.92 -16.32
CA ARG A 254 -65.22 -13.90 -16.53
C ARG A 254 -65.12 -12.79 -15.50
N GLY A 255 -65.08 -11.55 -15.97
CA GLY A 255 -64.94 -10.37 -15.12
C GLY A 255 -65.58 -9.14 -15.75
N ALA A 256 -65.38 -7.98 -15.12
CA ALA A 256 -65.79 -6.70 -15.64
C ALA A 256 -65.02 -6.38 -16.93
N CYS A 257 -65.73 -5.89 -17.94
CA CYS A 257 -65.14 -5.37 -19.15
C CYS A 257 -65.52 -3.90 -19.31
N CYS A 258 -64.55 -3.01 -19.09
CA CYS A 258 -64.71 -1.58 -19.28
C CYS A 258 -64.59 -1.24 -20.77
N MET A 259 -65.69 -0.90 -21.42
CA MET A 259 -65.72 -0.37 -22.79
C MET A 259 -66.13 1.11 -22.76
N ASP A 260 -65.89 1.81 -23.87
CA ASP A 260 -66.01 3.26 -24.03
C ASP A 260 -67.14 3.93 -23.21
N ASP A 261 -68.41 3.61 -23.46
CA ASP A 261 -69.56 4.17 -22.71
C ASP A 261 -70.19 3.19 -21.69
N THR A 262 -69.69 1.95 -21.58
CA THR A 262 -70.36 0.90 -20.80
C THR A 262 -69.39 -0.11 -20.20
N CYS A 263 -69.58 -0.45 -18.92
CA CYS A 263 -68.97 -1.65 -18.36
C CYS A 263 -69.94 -2.84 -18.43
N LEU A 264 -69.41 -4.02 -18.78
CA LEU A 264 -70.14 -5.29 -18.84
C LEU A 264 -69.61 -6.29 -17.81
N ASP A 265 -70.47 -6.79 -16.92
CA ASP A 265 -70.12 -7.85 -15.96
C ASP A 265 -69.95 -9.21 -16.64
N ALA A 266 -69.07 -10.03 -16.08
CA ALA A 266 -68.88 -11.44 -16.42
C ALA A 266 -68.63 -11.72 -17.93
N VAL A 267 -67.91 -10.84 -18.61
CA VAL A 267 -67.39 -11.02 -19.97
C VAL A 267 -66.09 -11.82 -19.87
N THR A 268 -65.79 -12.71 -20.83
CA THR A 268 -64.50 -13.41 -20.81
C THR A 268 -63.35 -12.47 -21.18
N ILE A 269 -62.14 -12.67 -20.65
CA ILE A 269 -60.99 -11.80 -20.98
C ILE A 269 -60.80 -11.63 -22.49
N ILE A 270 -60.91 -12.71 -23.27
CA ILE A 270 -60.88 -12.68 -24.75
C ILE A 270 -62.01 -11.84 -25.32
N ALA A 271 -63.26 -12.09 -24.93
CA ALA A 271 -64.39 -11.34 -25.47
C ALA A 271 -64.30 -9.85 -25.10
N CYS A 272 -63.69 -9.53 -23.94
CA CYS A 272 -63.44 -8.16 -23.56
C CYS A 272 -62.41 -7.49 -24.48
N ARG A 273 -61.28 -8.17 -24.74
CA ARG A 273 -60.25 -7.73 -25.67
C ARG A 273 -60.75 -7.63 -27.12
N GLU A 274 -61.55 -8.59 -27.60
CA GLU A 274 -62.20 -8.56 -28.93
C GLU A 274 -63.15 -7.37 -29.08
N MET A 275 -63.74 -6.88 -27.98
CA MET A 275 -64.59 -5.68 -27.96
C MET A 275 -63.80 -4.39 -27.72
N GLY A 276 -62.46 -4.43 -27.65
CA GLY A 276 -61.62 -3.25 -27.35
C GLY A 276 -61.80 -2.73 -25.92
N GLY A 277 -62.24 -3.58 -24.99
CA GLY A 277 -62.45 -3.22 -23.60
C GLY A 277 -61.28 -3.61 -22.69
N ARG A 278 -61.09 -2.84 -21.61
CA ARG A 278 -60.14 -3.15 -20.54
C ARG A 278 -60.76 -4.15 -19.56
N PHE A 279 -60.11 -5.29 -19.39
CA PHE A 279 -60.54 -6.32 -18.44
C PHE A 279 -60.21 -5.90 -16.99
N GLY A 280 -61.22 -5.91 -16.11
CA GLY A 280 -61.11 -5.50 -14.71
C GLY A 280 -60.52 -6.55 -13.76
N GLY A 281 -60.11 -7.71 -14.30
CA GLY A 281 -59.62 -8.86 -13.54
C GLY A 281 -60.67 -9.98 -13.40
N ASP A 282 -60.21 -11.16 -12.99
CA ASP A 282 -61.06 -12.34 -12.78
C ASP A 282 -62.07 -12.14 -11.62
N ASP A 283 -63.29 -12.67 -11.77
CA ASP A 283 -64.47 -12.46 -10.90
C ASP A 283 -64.82 -10.98 -10.59
N SER A 284 -64.18 -10.01 -11.25
CA SER A 284 -64.44 -8.58 -11.03
C SER A 284 -65.83 -8.16 -11.53
N LEU A 285 -66.40 -7.15 -10.88
CA LEU A 285 -67.67 -6.55 -11.27
C LEU A 285 -67.49 -5.07 -11.60
N CYS A 286 -68.31 -4.56 -12.51
CA CYS A 286 -68.38 -3.16 -12.91
C CYS A 286 -68.74 -2.19 -11.76
N ALA A 287 -69.19 -2.72 -10.62
CA ALA A 287 -69.42 -1.95 -9.39
C ALA A 287 -68.15 -1.78 -8.54
N ASP A 288 -67.14 -2.64 -8.74
CA ASP A 288 -65.91 -2.73 -7.95
C ASP A 288 -64.66 -2.29 -8.74
N VAL A 289 -64.78 -2.14 -10.07
CA VAL A 289 -63.74 -1.68 -11.00
C VAL A 289 -64.02 -0.25 -11.44
N ASP A 290 -63.04 0.64 -11.24
CA ASP A 290 -63.08 1.99 -11.81
C ASP A 290 -62.67 1.92 -13.29
N CYS A 291 -63.66 2.11 -14.16
CA CYS A 291 -63.46 2.06 -15.61
C CYS A 291 -62.92 3.37 -16.21
N GLY A 292 -62.82 4.45 -15.43
CA GLY A 292 -62.68 5.81 -15.97
C GLY A 292 -63.98 6.31 -16.62
N ALA A 293 -64.04 7.60 -16.95
CA ALA A 293 -65.19 8.17 -17.66
C ALA A 293 -64.81 8.51 -19.10
N ALA A 294 -65.69 8.18 -20.05
CA ALA A 294 -65.47 8.45 -21.47
C ALA A 294 -65.38 9.95 -21.80
N GLY A 295 -64.68 10.28 -22.88
CA GLY A 295 -64.52 11.65 -23.37
C GLY A 295 -64.35 11.68 -24.89
N ALA A 296 -64.33 12.88 -25.46
CA ALA A 296 -64.14 13.07 -26.89
C ALA A 296 -62.74 12.65 -27.33
N CYS A 297 -62.68 11.90 -28.42
CA CYS A 297 -61.48 11.35 -29.04
C CYS A 297 -61.47 11.71 -30.53
N CYS A 298 -60.39 12.34 -31.00
CA CYS A 298 -60.23 12.67 -32.41
C CYS A 298 -59.47 11.58 -33.16
N LEU A 299 -60.16 10.93 -34.10
CA LEU A 299 -59.59 9.88 -34.93
C LEU A 299 -58.71 10.47 -36.05
N SER A 300 -57.79 9.65 -36.56
CA SER A 300 -56.83 10.04 -37.61
C SER A 300 -57.45 10.36 -38.98
N ASP A 301 -58.75 10.09 -39.20
CA ASP A 301 -59.51 10.52 -40.39
C ASP A 301 -60.23 11.88 -40.22
N GLY A 302 -60.09 12.52 -39.05
CA GLY A 302 -60.74 13.78 -38.72
C GLY A 302 -62.18 13.64 -38.21
N THR A 303 -62.62 12.44 -37.86
CA THR A 303 -63.89 12.22 -37.12
C THR A 303 -63.67 12.31 -35.61
N CYS A 304 -64.75 12.60 -34.87
CA CYS A 304 -64.76 12.61 -33.40
C CYS A 304 -65.70 11.52 -32.89
N GLU A 305 -65.20 10.70 -31.97
CA GLU A 305 -65.99 9.68 -31.25
C GLU A 305 -65.85 9.87 -29.73
N ILE A 306 -66.76 9.27 -28.95
CA ILE A 306 -66.63 9.19 -27.50
C ILE A 306 -65.94 7.87 -27.16
N ARG A 307 -64.79 7.93 -26.49
CA ARG A 307 -63.99 6.76 -26.11
C ARG A 307 -63.46 6.88 -24.69
N LEU A 308 -63.07 5.76 -24.08
CA LEU A 308 -62.25 5.81 -22.86
C LEU A 308 -60.88 6.39 -23.16
N GLY A 309 -60.29 7.13 -22.22
CA GLY A 309 -58.97 7.75 -22.42
C GLY A 309 -57.89 6.75 -22.84
N VAL A 310 -57.87 5.57 -22.22
CA VAL A 310 -56.95 4.48 -22.60
C VAL A 310 -57.16 3.99 -24.05
N ASN A 311 -58.42 3.90 -24.50
CA ASN A 311 -58.78 3.46 -25.86
C ASN A 311 -58.55 4.54 -26.92
N CYS A 312 -58.44 5.80 -26.51
CA CYS A 312 -58.09 6.90 -27.39
C CYS A 312 -56.57 7.06 -27.54
N VAL A 313 -55.80 6.97 -26.45
CA VAL A 313 -54.34 7.14 -26.54
C VAL A 313 -53.66 5.90 -27.13
N ALA A 314 -54.20 4.69 -26.92
CA ALA A 314 -53.64 3.44 -27.46
C ALA A 314 -53.60 3.36 -29.00
N THR A 315 -54.42 4.14 -29.70
CA THR A 315 -54.45 4.25 -31.17
C THR A 315 -53.58 5.40 -31.71
N GLY A 316 -52.88 6.13 -30.83
CA GLY A 316 -52.17 7.37 -31.18
C GLY A 316 -53.10 8.57 -31.39
N GLU A 317 -54.33 8.51 -30.87
CA GLU A 317 -55.39 9.49 -31.10
C GLU A 317 -55.50 10.49 -29.93
N SER A 318 -56.10 11.67 -30.19
CA SER A 318 -56.11 12.79 -29.23
C SER A 318 -57.33 12.76 -28.30
N TYR A 319 -57.09 12.53 -27.00
CA TYR A 319 -58.13 12.48 -25.96
C TYR A 319 -58.36 13.83 -25.28
N PHE A 320 -59.61 14.29 -25.20
CA PHE A 320 -59.98 15.58 -24.62
C PHE A 320 -60.33 15.55 -23.13
N GLY A 321 -60.24 14.37 -22.49
CA GLY A 321 -60.49 14.19 -21.07
C GLY A 321 -61.93 13.82 -20.74
N ASP A 322 -62.09 13.19 -19.58
CA ASP A 322 -63.31 12.57 -19.08
C ASP A 322 -64.52 13.54 -19.05
N GLY A 323 -65.63 13.10 -19.63
CA GLY A 323 -66.90 13.83 -19.68
C GLY A 323 -67.02 14.89 -20.77
N THR A 324 -66.07 14.98 -21.71
CA THR A 324 -66.15 15.86 -22.89
C THR A 324 -67.00 15.25 -24.02
N ASP A 325 -67.60 16.08 -24.87
CA ASP A 325 -68.43 15.63 -26.00
C ASP A 325 -67.93 16.13 -27.38
N CYS A 326 -68.32 15.41 -28.43
CA CYS A 326 -67.95 15.73 -29.81
C CYS A 326 -68.76 16.88 -30.45
N ALA A 327 -69.68 17.54 -29.73
CA ALA A 327 -70.46 18.64 -30.28
C ALA A 327 -69.69 19.97 -30.33
N GLY A 328 -68.53 20.03 -29.67
CA GLY A 328 -67.62 21.19 -29.68
C GLY A 328 -66.20 20.91 -30.18
N VAL A 329 -65.87 19.68 -30.60
CA VAL A 329 -64.52 19.24 -31.00
C VAL A 329 -64.44 19.12 -32.53
N ASN A 330 -63.37 19.63 -33.13
CA ASN A 330 -63.21 19.71 -34.59
C ASN A 330 -61.87 19.16 -35.09
N CYS A 331 -61.81 17.85 -35.29
CA CYS A 331 -60.59 17.08 -35.54
C CYS A 331 -59.92 17.30 -36.91
N LEU A 332 -60.49 18.14 -37.79
CA LEU A 332 -59.90 18.51 -39.09
C LEU A 332 -59.19 19.88 -39.07
N ILE A 333 -59.20 20.56 -37.92
CA ILE A 333 -58.54 21.85 -37.73
C ILE A 333 -57.39 21.67 -36.73
N GLY A 334 -56.28 22.33 -37.02
CA GLY A 334 -55.01 22.29 -36.30
C GLY A 334 -54.35 23.68 -36.29
N ALA A 335 -53.16 23.80 -35.70
CA ALA A 335 -52.42 25.06 -35.64
C ALA A 335 -51.52 25.24 -36.87
N CYS A 336 -51.69 26.36 -37.58
CA CYS A 336 -50.78 26.79 -38.65
C CYS A 336 -49.91 27.94 -38.16
N CYS A 337 -48.60 27.72 -38.04
CA CYS A 337 -47.64 28.78 -37.80
C CYS A 337 -47.28 29.48 -39.12
N LEU A 338 -47.82 30.67 -39.34
CA LEU A 338 -47.56 31.48 -40.53
C LEU A 338 -46.17 32.16 -40.45
N PRO A 339 -45.52 32.48 -41.60
CA PRO A 339 -44.16 33.05 -41.61
C PRO A 339 -43.99 34.37 -40.83
N ASN A 340 -45.08 35.11 -40.60
CA ASN A 340 -45.11 36.35 -39.83
C ASN A 340 -45.23 36.15 -38.30
N GLY A 341 -45.18 34.91 -37.81
CA GLY A 341 -45.36 34.59 -36.38
C GLY A 341 -46.81 34.65 -35.89
N ALA A 342 -47.80 34.75 -36.79
CA ALA A 342 -49.20 34.53 -36.44
C ALA A 342 -49.50 33.03 -36.41
N CYS A 343 -50.39 32.62 -35.51
CA CYS A 343 -50.98 31.29 -35.51
C CYS A 343 -52.44 31.41 -35.95
N ASP A 344 -52.83 30.65 -36.99
CA ASP A 344 -54.21 30.52 -37.43
C ASP A 344 -54.67 29.05 -37.32
N GLU A 345 -55.88 28.84 -36.79
CA GLU A 345 -56.50 27.51 -36.73
C GLU A 345 -57.25 27.25 -38.05
N THR A 346 -56.66 26.43 -38.93
CA THR A 346 -57.12 26.26 -40.32
C THR A 346 -57.16 24.78 -40.76
N SER A 347 -56.88 24.43 -42.01
CA SER A 347 -56.60 23.03 -42.42
C SER A 347 -55.23 22.92 -43.06
N GLU A 348 -54.62 21.73 -43.05
CA GLU A 348 -53.29 21.45 -43.65
C GLU A 348 -53.12 22.08 -45.04
N THR A 349 -54.04 21.78 -45.97
CA THR A 349 -54.04 22.31 -47.34
C THR A 349 -54.13 23.84 -47.39
N SER A 350 -54.79 24.47 -46.42
CA SER A 350 -54.86 25.93 -46.31
C SER A 350 -53.56 26.50 -45.74
N CYS A 351 -52.99 25.85 -44.73
CA CYS A 351 -51.70 26.24 -44.14
C CYS A 351 -50.57 26.21 -45.16
N ASP A 352 -50.47 25.12 -45.95
CA ASP A 352 -49.54 24.99 -47.08
C ASP A 352 -49.72 26.11 -48.12
N THR A 353 -50.98 26.49 -48.40
CA THR A 353 -51.32 27.52 -49.37
C THR A 353 -50.88 28.91 -48.90
N ASP A 354 -50.99 29.18 -47.60
CA ASP A 354 -50.55 30.43 -46.97
C ASP A 354 -49.05 30.41 -46.57
N GLY A 355 -48.34 29.31 -46.86
CA GLY A 355 -46.91 29.15 -46.65
C GLY A 355 -46.49 28.97 -45.19
N GLY A 356 -47.43 28.58 -44.32
CA GLY A 356 -47.15 28.26 -42.92
C GLY A 356 -46.64 26.83 -42.73
N ILE A 357 -46.20 26.54 -41.51
CA ILE A 357 -45.87 25.18 -41.05
C ILE A 357 -47.07 24.64 -40.29
N TRP A 358 -47.54 23.47 -40.70
CA TRP A 358 -48.68 22.79 -40.10
C TRP A 358 -48.22 21.90 -38.94
N ASP A 359 -48.72 22.16 -37.73
CA ASP A 359 -48.36 21.40 -36.52
C ASP A 359 -49.23 20.13 -36.36
N GLY A 360 -49.72 19.58 -37.47
CA GLY A 360 -50.64 18.44 -37.50
C GLY A 360 -52.11 18.82 -37.25
N PRO A 361 -53.06 17.90 -37.52
CA PRO A 361 -54.47 18.10 -37.17
C PRO A 361 -54.65 18.15 -35.65
N ASN A 362 -55.68 18.86 -35.19
CA ASN A 362 -56.12 18.92 -33.80
C ASN A 362 -55.16 19.60 -32.78
N THR A 363 -54.09 20.26 -33.25
CA THR A 363 -53.32 21.22 -32.44
C THR A 363 -54.04 22.59 -32.36
N SER A 364 -53.79 23.37 -31.30
CA SER A 364 -54.46 24.67 -31.12
C SER A 364 -53.46 25.80 -30.95
N CYS A 365 -53.83 27.00 -31.40
CA CYS A 365 -52.99 28.19 -31.29
C CYS A 365 -52.80 28.70 -29.84
N ALA A 366 -53.47 28.07 -28.87
CA ALA A 366 -53.25 28.30 -27.44
C ALA A 366 -52.17 27.38 -26.85
N GLY A 367 -51.91 26.21 -27.47
CA GLY A 367 -50.85 25.28 -27.07
C GLY A 367 -49.57 25.41 -27.91
N VAL A 368 -49.71 25.82 -29.18
CA VAL A 368 -48.60 25.98 -30.11
C VAL A 368 -48.01 27.39 -30.02
N MET A 369 -46.79 27.47 -29.51
CA MET A 369 -46.00 28.70 -29.53
C MET A 369 -45.44 28.94 -30.93
N CYS A 370 -46.24 29.57 -31.81
CA CYS A 370 -45.75 30.10 -33.09
C CYS A 370 -44.87 31.34 -32.88
N SER A 371 -43.85 31.25 -32.03
CA SER A 371 -42.67 32.09 -32.17
C SER A 371 -42.12 31.88 -33.58
N GLN A 372 -41.83 32.95 -34.31
CA GLN A 372 -40.94 32.83 -35.46
C GLN A 372 -39.70 32.07 -34.99
N PRO A 373 -39.23 31.03 -35.71
CA PRO A 373 -38.15 30.19 -35.23
C PRO A 373 -36.86 31.02 -35.19
N MET A 374 -36.61 31.61 -34.03
CA MET A 374 -35.41 32.35 -33.75
C MET A 374 -34.30 31.32 -33.52
N ALA A 375 -33.18 31.50 -34.19
CA ALA A 375 -31.99 30.69 -34.01
C ALA A 375 -30.76 31.58 -34.01
N ALA A 376 -29.65 31.03 -33.57
CA ALA A 376 -28.38 31.71 -33.46
C ALA A 376 -27.95 32.31 -34.79
N CYS A 377 -27.96 33.64 -34.83
CA CYS A 377 -27.27 34.43 -35.83
C CYS A 377 -25.88 34.77 -35.30
N CYS A 378 -24.87 34.01 -35.72
CA CYS A 378 -23.48 34.27 -35.32
C CYS A 378 -22.86 35.35 -36.21
N TYR A 379 -22.37 36.43 -35.63
CA TYR A 379 -21.62 37.47 -36.35
C TYR A 379 -20.10 37.18 -36.35
N ASP A 380 -19.36 37.83 -37.26
CA ASP A 380 -17.90 37.67 -37.39
C ASP A 380 -17.11 38.20 -36.16
N ASP A 381 -17.74 38.99 -35.30
CA ASP A 381 -17.21 39.43 -34.00
C ASP A 381 -17.60 38.49 -32.84
N GLY A 382 -18.16 37.32 -33.15
CA GLY A 382 -18.58 36.30 -32.18
C GLY A 382 -19.76 36.68 -31.29
N SER A 383 -20.35 37.87 -31.49
CA SER A 383 -21.67 38.14 -30.94
C SER A 383 -22.69 37.18 -31.58
N CYS A 384 -23.70 36.83 -30.79
CA CYS A 384 -24.80 36.00 -31.20
C CYS A 384 -26.10 36.66 -30.76
N GLU A 385 -27.02 36.83 -31.70
CA GLU A 385 -28.39 37.20 -31.41
C GLU A 385 -29.31 36.11 -31.97
N ASP A 386 -30.28 35.66 -31.17
CA ASP A 386 -31.38 34.84 -31.68
C ASP A 386 -32.25 35.75 -32.56
N LEU A 387 -32.27 35.49 -33.86
CA LEU A 387 -32.99 36.28 -34.87
C LEU A 387 -33.78 35.34 -35.78
N THR A 388 -34.62 35.88 -36.67
CA THR A 388 -35.16 35.08 -37.78
C THR A 388 -34.08 34.85 -38.84
N GLN A 389 -34.25 33.84 -39.72
CA GLN A 389 -33.31 33.63 -40.83
C GLN A 389 -33.22 34.88 -41.74
N GLU A 390 -34.36 35.52 -42.04
CA GLU A 390 -34.41 36.71 -42.89
C GLU A 390 -33.68 37.90 -42.23
N ASP A 391 -33.92 38.16 -40.94
CA ASP A 391 -33.23 39.24 -40.21
C ASP A 391 -31.73 38.93 -40.04
N CYS A 392 -31.36 37.66 -39.84
CA CYS A 392 -29.97 37.26 -39.69
C CYS A 392 -29.15 37.51 -40.97
N GLU A 393 -29.66 37.03 -42.12
CA GLU A 393 -29.02 37.23 -43.41
C GLU A 393 -28.99 38.72 -43.82
N LEU A 394 -30.03 39.49 -43.45
CA LEU A 394 -30.12 40.92 -43.76
C LEU A 394 -29.19 41.78 -42.87
N ASN A 395 -28.94 41.36 -41.63
CA ASN A 395 -27.93 41.94 -40.74
C ASN A 395 -26.50 41.41 -41.01
N GLY A 396 -26.34 40.46 -41.93
CA GLY A 396 -25.03 39.94 -42.35
C GLY A 396 -24.38 38.93 -41.42
N GLY A 397 -25.16 38.28 -40.54
CA GLY A 397 -24.68 37.17 -39.70
C GLY A 397 -24.86 35.80 -40.37
N ALA A 398 -24.29 34.77 -39.75
CA ALA A 398 -24.33 33.39 -40.22
C ALA A 398 -25.36 32.57 -39.43
N TRP A 399 -26.43 32.16 -40.12
CA TRP A 399 -27.49 31.30 -39.58
C TRP A 399 -26.98 29.92 -39.19
N ARG A 400 -27.37 29.42 -38.00
CA ARG A 400 -26.98 28.09 -37.50
C ARG A 400 -28.00 26.96 -37.70
N GLY A 401 -29.19 27.27 -38.21
CA GLY A 401 -30.25 26.29 -38.44
C GLY A 401 -31.24 26.21 -37.29
N PHE A 402 -32.40 25.62 -37.56
CA PHE A 402 -33.53 25.57 -36.63
C PHE A 402 -33.20 24.80 -35.34
N GLY A 403 -33.69 25.29 -34.21
CA GLY A 403 -33.50 24.66 -32.90
C GLY A 403 -32.13 24.89 -32.26
N VAL A 404 -31.23 25.63 -32.90
CA VAL A 404 -29.91 25.99 -32.37
C VAL A 404 -29.95 27.44 -31.88
N ASP A 405 -30.13 27.65 -30.58
CA ASP A 405 -30.15 28.99 -29.96
C ASP A 405 -28.73 29.50 -29.64
N CYS A 406 -28.59 30.78 -29.29
CA CYS A 406 -27.30 31.37 -28.93
C CYS A 406 -26.67 30.79 -27.65
N ALA A 407 -27.39 29.98 -26.87
CA ALA A 407 -26.85 29.28 -25.70
C ALA A 407 -26.21 27.93 -26.06
N SER A 408 -26.64 27.31 -27.16
CA SER A 408 -26.17 26.01 -27.67
C SER A 408 -25.32 26.12 -28.94
N ALA A 409 -25.37 27.25 -29.65
CA ALA A 409 -24.59 27.50 -30.86
C ALA A 409 -23.08 27.65 -30.61
N ASP A 410 -22.27 26.86 -31.32
CA ASP A 410 -20.83 27.09 -31.45
C ASP A 410 -20.57 28.28 -32.40
N CYS A 411 -20.87 29.49 -31.94
CA CYS A 411 -20.49 30.72 -32.62
C CYS A 411 -18.97 30.96 -32.45
N PRO A 412 -18.20 31.10 -33.55
CA PRO A 412 -16.76 31.28 -33.49
C PRO A 412 -16.43 32.60 -32.78
N GLN A 413 -16.06 32.49 -31.51
CA GLN A 413 -15.66 33.62 -30.68
C GLN A 413 -14.35 34.22 -31.20
N PRO A 414 -14.24 35.56 -31.38
CA PRO A 414 -13.03 36.17 -31.90
C PRO A 414 -11.89 35.94 -30.91
N VAL A 415 -10.85 35.26 -31.39
CA VAL A 415 -9.62 35.15 -30.63
C VAL A 415 -8.75 36.40 -30.85
N ALA A 416 -8.20 36.92 -29.78
CA ALA A 416 -7.27 38.04 -29.80
C ALA A 416 -6.14 37.79 -28.80
N ALA A 417 -5.16 38.69 -28.75
CA ALA A 417 -4.03 38.56 -27.85
C ALA A 417 -4.48 38.67 -26.38
N CYS A 418 -4.22 37.62 -25.61
CA CYS A 418 -4.39 37.59 -24.17
C CYS A 418 -3.01 37.58 -23.50
N CYS A 419 -2.72 38.59 -22.69
CA CYS A 419 -1.50 38.64 -21.90
C CYS A 419 -1.72 37.97 -20.55
N LEU A 420 -1.24 36.75 -20.40
CA LEU A 420 -1.38 35.96 -19.17
C LEU A 420 -0.53 36.56 -18.02
N PRO A 421 -0.85 36.28 -16.75
CA PRO A 421 -0.10 36.81 -15.59
C PRO A 421 1.40 36.52 -15.61
N ASN A 422 1.78 35.35 -16.13
CA ASN A 422 3.18 34.94 -16.30
C ASN A 422 3.91 35.67 -17.45
N GLY A 423 3.24 36.59 -18.14
CA GLY A 423 3.77 37.37 -19.25
C GLY A 423 3.70 36.71 -20.62
N ASP A 424 3.16 35.50 -20.74
CA ASP A 424 2.97 34.85 -22.03
C ASP A 424 1.81 35.48 -22.80
N CYS A 425 1.91 35.44 -24.13
CA CYS A 425 0.83 35.87 -25.02
C CYS A 425 0.21 34.65 -25.70
N GLU A 426 -1.09 34.43 -25.49
CA GLU A 426 -1.85 33.41 -26.18
C GLU A 426 -3.04 34.01 -26.94
N MET A 427 -3.38 33.44 -28.10
CA MET A 427 -4.62 33.77 -28.80
C MET A 427 -5.77 33.06 -28.08
N ARG A 428 -6.58 33.81 -27.33
CA ARG A 428 -7.71 33.31 -26.54
C ARG A 428 -8.97 34.08 -26.88
N THR A 429 -10.13 33.61 -26.43
CA THR A 429 -11.36 34.42 -26.39
C THR A 429 -11.33 35.32 -25.16
N GLU A 430 -12.13 36.40 -25.13
CA GLU A 430 -12.19 37.32 -23.97
C GLU A 430 -12.49 36.58 -22.67
N ALA A 431 -13.56 35.76 -22.65
CA ALA A 431 -13.92 34.96 -21.49
C ALA A 431 -12.85 33.92 -21.09
N SER A 432 -12.10 33.33 -22.04
CA SER A 432 -11.00 32.39 -21.72
C SER A 432 -9.67 33.09 -21.37
N CYS A 433 -9.58 34.39 -21.63
CA CYS A 433 -8.53 35.26 -21.13
C CYS A 433 -8.80 35.65 -19.67
N ASP A 434 -10.01 36.14 -19.37
CA ASP A 434 -10.45 36.51 -18.02
C ASP A 434 -10.39 35.32 -17.05
N ASN A 435 -10.85 34.14 -17.47
CA ASN A 435 -10.75 32.90 -16.69
C ASN A 435 -9.30 32.45 -16.43
N ALA A 436 -8.34 32.90 -17.25
CA ALA A 436 -6.90 32.68 -17.04
C ALA A 436 -6.23 33.84 -16.27
N ALA A 437 -7.03 34.77 -15.73
CA ALA A 437 -6.60 36.04 -15.13
C ALA A 437 -5.70 36.90 -16.04
N GLY A 438 -5.78 36.70 -17.36
CA GLY A 438 -5.01 37.45 -18.35
C GLY A 438 -5.63 38.81 -18.67
N ALA A 439 -4.79 39.74 -19.10
CA ALA A 439 -5.22 41.03 -19.62
C ALA A 439 -5.56 40.93 -21.11
N TRP A 440 -6.85 41.04 -21.44
CA TRP A 440 -7.35 41.13 -22.81
C TRP A 440 -6.82 42.39 -23.52
N GLN A 441 -6.30 42.23 -24.74
CA GLN A 441 -5.73 43.34 -25.52
C GLN A 441 -6.70 43.93 -26.56
N GLY A 442 -7.96 43.46 -26.56
CA GLY A 442 -9.02 43.90 -27.47
C GLY A 442 -8.97 43.22 -28.84
N TYR A 443 -10.11 43.22 -29.53
CA TYR A 443 -10.28 42.52 -30.82
C TYR A 443 -9.31 43.00 -31.90
N GLY A 444 -8.82 42.07 -32.72
CA GLY A 444 -7.85 42.35 -33.79
C GLY A 444 -6.39 42.48 -33.34
N SER A 445 -6.09 42.30 -32.04
CA SER A 445 -4.73 42.17 -31.54
C SER A 445 -4.18 40.74 -31.79
N ASP A 446 -2.88 40.64 -32.13
CA ASP A 446 -2.20 39.36 -32.30
C ASP A 446 -0.98 39.22 -31.37
N CYS A 447 -0.59 37.99 -31.03
CA CYS A 447 0.58 37.71 -30.19
C CYS A 447 1.94 37.83 -30.91
N MET A 448 1.96 38.20 -32.20
CA MET A 448 3.19 38.47 -32.93
C MET A 448 3.65 39.93 -32.78
N THR A 449 2.71 40.83 -32.48
CA THR A 449 2.93 42.28 -32.35
C THR A 449 2.64 42.80 -30.94
N THR A 450 1.75 42.13 -30.19
CA THR A 450 1.47 42.42 -28.77
C THR A 450 2.69 42.12 -27.90
N ARG A 451 3.00 43.04 -26.98
CA ARG A 451 4.07 42.86 -25.97
C ARG A 451 3.46 42.73 -24.59
N CYS A 452 3.29 41.49 -24.15
CA CYS A 452 2.89 41.20 -22.79
C CYS A 452 4.06 41.50 -21.83
N PRO A 453 3.85 42.31 -20.77
CA PRO A 453 4.88 42.55 -19.77
C PRO A 453 5.17 41.25 -19.02
N GLN A 454 6.39 40.74 -19.14
CA GLN A 454 6.83 39.60 -18.34
C GLN A 454 7.03 40.05 -16.88
N PRO A 455 6.53 39.30 -15.88
CA PRO A 455 6.71 39.64 -14.48
C PRO A 455 8.19 39.64 -14.15
N VAL A 456 8.69 40.79 -13.72
CA VAL A 456 10.04 40.93 -13.17
C VAL A 456 9.97 40.94 -11.66
N ALA A 457 10.88 40.20 -11.03
CA ALA A 457 11.00 40.11 -9.58
C ALA A 457 12.47 40.00 -9.18
N ALA A 458 12.73 40.01 -7.87
CA ALA A 458 14.07 39.86 -7.34
C ALA A 458 14.66 38.48 -7.70
N CYS A 459 15.81 38.51 -8.36
CA CYS A 459 16.65 37.35 -8.61
C CYS A 459 17.94 37.50 -7.80
N CYS A 460 18.19 36.57 -6.88
CA CYS A 460 19.45 36.50 -6.13
C CYS A 460 20.48 35.73 -6.94
N LEU A 461 21.43 36.44 -7.55
CA LEU A 461 22.48 35.85 -8.36
C LEU A 461 23.53 35.12 -7.49
N PRO A 462 24.30 34.16 -8.03
CA PRO A 462 25.28 33.37 -7.28
C PRO A 462 26.40 34.18 -6.60
N ASN A 463 26.62 35.43 -7.01
CA ASN A 463 27.59 36.35 -6.43
C ASN A 463 26.99 37.22 -5.29
N GLY A 464 25.73 37.02 -4.91
CA GLY A 464 25.04 37.78 -3.87
C GLY A 464 24.31 39.04 -4.36
N ASP A 465 24.50 39.44 -5.62
CA ASP A 465 23.77 40.58 -6.19
C ASP A 465 22.28 40.25 -6.35
N CYS A 466 21.42 41.23 -6.06
CA CYS A 466 20.01 41.18 -6.40
C CYS A 466 19.75 42.01 -7.65
N GLU A 467 19.21 41.38 -8.70
CA GLU A 467 18.75 42.09 -9.90
C GLU A 467 17.28 41.78 -10.21
N MET A 468 16.56 42.79 -10.71
CA MET A 468 15.20 42.58 -11.25
C MET A 468 15.32 41.86 -12.60
N ARG A 469 14.88 40.60 -12.64
CA ARG A 469 14.94 39.69 -13.79
C ARG A 469 13.55 39.09 -14.02
N THR A 470 13.35 38.43 -15.17
CA THR A 470 12.23 37.47 -15.33
C THR A 470 12.68 36.10 -14.79
N GLU A 471 11.74 35.23 -14.39
CA GLU A 471 12.05 33.89 -13.87
C GLU A 471 12.99 33.11 -14.81
N ALA A 472 12.64 33.03 -16.10
CA ALA A 472 13.44 32.34 -17.11
C ALA A 472 14.85 32.93 -17.28
N SER A 473 15.04 34.25 -17.11
CA SER A 473 16.38 34.86 -17.12
C SER A 473 17.15 34.64 -15.81
N CYS A 474 16.45 34.54 -14.68
CA CYS A 474 17.07 34.24 -13.38
C CYS A 474 17.65 32.82 -13.38
N ASP A 475 16.89 31.83 -13.87
CA ASP A 475 17.33 30.44 -14.03
C ASP A 475 18.53 30.30 -14.97
N VAL A 476 18.58 31.06 -16.06
CA VAL A 476 19.70 31.06 -17.03
C VAL A 476 20.97 31.65 -16.43
N ASP A 477 20.85 32.72 -15.63
CA ASP A 477 21.96 33.34 -14.90
C ASP A 477 22.35 32.52 -13.63
N GLY A 478 21.62 31.42 -13.34
CA GLY A 478 21.87 30.52 -12.20
C GLY A 478 21.43 31.07 -10.85
N GLY A 479 20.63 32.13 -10.83
CA GLY A 479 20.15 32.79 -9.62
C GLY A 479 18.93 32.11 -8.99
N GLY A 480 18.65 32.44 -7.73
CA GLY A 480 17.46 32.03 -7.01
C GLY A 480 16.33 33.04 -7.17
N TRP A 481 15.25 32.63 -7.85
CA TRP A 481 14.01 33.41 -7.98
C TRP A 481 13.30 33.58 -6.64
N GLN A 482 12.92 34.81 -6.27
CA GLN A 482 12.30 35.12 -4.98
C GLN A 482 10.76 35.22 -5.05
N GLY A 483 10.17 34.86 -6.19
CA GLY A 483 8.72 34.89 -6.42
C GLY A 483 8.20 36.26 -6.89
N GLU A 484 7.06 36.24 -7.59
CA GLU A 484 6.46 37.44 -8.19
C GLU A 484 6.15 38.53 -7.15
N GLY A 485 6.40 39.79 -7.52
CA GLY A 485 6.18 40.95 -6.65
C GLY A 485 7.28 41.21 -5.61
N SER A 486 8.31 40.36 -5.53
CA SER A 486 9.52 40.66 -4.74
C SER A 486 10.39 41.73 -5.42
N ASP A 487 11.02 42.59 -4.63
CA ASP A 487 11.95 43.62 -5.13
C ASP A 487 13.32 43.55 -4.45
N CYS A 488 14.35 44.04 -5.15
CA CYS A 488 15.73 44.09 -4.64
C CYS A 488 15.99 45.21 -3.61
N MET A 489 14.94 45.88 -3.12
CA MET A 489 15.03 46.84 -2.01
C MET A 489 14.62 46.20 -0.67
N SER A 490 13.85 45.10 -0.72
CA SER A 490 13.33 44.36 0.43
C SER A 490 13.90 42.94 0.56
N VAL A 491 14.28 42.32 -0.57
CA VAL A 491 15.00 41.05 -0.58
C VAL A 491 16.46 41.25 -0.16
N LEU A 492 16.86 40.52 0.88
CA LEU A 492 18.26 40.34 1.27
C LEU A 492 18.76 39.04 0.65
N CYS A 493 19.49 39.14 -0.46
CA CYS A 493 20.21 37.99 -1.01
C CYS A 493 21.37 37.62 -0.07
N PRO A 494 21.59 36.33 0.23
CA PRO A 494 22.71 35.91 1.07
C PRO A 494 24.03 36.26 0.39
N GLU A 495 24.94 36.95 1.08
CA GLU A 495 26.31 37.14 0.58
C GLU A 495 26.98 35.77 0.42
N PRO A 496 27.68 35.51 -0.70
CA PRO A 496 28.26 34.20 -0.97
C PRO A 496 29.41 33.91 -0.02
N ILE A 497 29.28 32.83 0.74
CA ILE A 497 30.38 32.28 1.54
C ILE A 497 31.11 31.17 0.78
N ALA A 498 32.44 31.15 0.86
CA ALA A 498 33.30 30.15 0.25
C ALA A 498 34.59 29.98 1.08
N ALA A 499 35.42 29.03 0.69
CA ALA A 499 36.69 28.74 1.35
C ALA A 499 37.64 29.94 1.34
N CYS A 500 38.04 30.34 2.54
CA CYS A 500 39.11 31.27 2.82
C CYS A 500 40.29 30.49 3.42
N CYS A 501 41.40 30.36 2.67
CA CYS A 501 42.60 29.68 3.14
C CYS A 501 43.51 30.68 3.87
N TYR A 502 43.90 30.37 5.10
CA TYR A 502 44.87 31.17 5.84
C TYR A 502 46.28 30.57 5.74
N ALA A 503 47.31 31.40 5.94
CA ALA A 503 48.72 31.02 5.81
C ALA A 503 49.21 29.96 6.83
N ASN A 504 48.40 29.63 7.84
CA ASN A 504 48.63 28.55 8.80
C ASN A 504 47.90 27.23 8.42
N GLY A 505 47.28 27.17 7.25
CA GLY A 505 46.51 26.01 6.76
C GLY A 505 45.10 25.89 7.30
N ALA A 506 44.66 26.81 8.16
CA ALA A 506 43.24 26.88 8.53
C ALA A 506 42.39 27.27 7.31
N CYS A 507 41.22 26.67 7.18
CA CYS A 507 40.21 27.06 6.21
C CYS A 507 38.90 27.37 6.92
N GLU A 508 38.30 28.52 6.60
CA GLU A 508 36.97 28.90 7.07
C GLU A 508 36.08 29.28 5.90
N LEU A 509 34.76 29.08 6.06
CA LEU A 509 33.77 29.64 5.14
C LEU A 509 33.45 31.07 5.59
N GLN A 510 33.94 32.05 4.84
CA GLN A 510 33.75 33.49 5.09
C GLN A 510 33.13 34.15 3.86
N THR A 511 32.77 35.43 3.93
CA THR A 511 32.50 36.24 2.72
C THR A 511 33.84 36.61 2.05
N GLU A 512 33.82 36.97 0.76
CA GLU A 512 35.03 37.42 0.04
C GLU A 512 35.71 38.61 0.73
N ASN A 513 34.91 39.59 1.17
CA ASN A 513 35.39 40.77 1.89
C ASN A 513 35.95 40.40 3.27
N ASP A 514 35.28 39.55 4.04
CA ASP A 514 35.78 39.14 5.36
C ASP A 514 37.04 38.29 5.25
N CYS A 515 37.15 37.44 4.23
CA CYS A 515 38.34 36.67 3.93
C CYS A 515 39.56 37.58 3.69
N TYR A 516 39.43 38.56 2.80
CA TYR A 516 40.52 39.52 2.55
C TYR A 516 40.82 40.43 3.75
N ASN A 517 39.81 40.82 4.53
CA ASN A 517 40.02 41.60 5.77
C ASN A 517 40.71 40.79 6.88
N ALA A 518 40.50 39.46 6.91
CA ALA A 518 41.22 38.52 7.77
C ALA A 518 42.59 38.09 7.20
N ALA A 519 43.01 38.65 6.06
CA ALA A 519 44.24 38.34 5.34
C ALA A 519 44.38 36.85 4.92
N GLY A 520 43.25 36.21 4.61
CA GLY A 520 43.21 34.91 3.95
C GLY A 520 43.06 35.02 2.42
N ASP A 521 43.42 33.95 1.73
CA ASP A 521 43.30 33.79 0.28
C ASP A 521 41.96 33.16 -0.09
N TRP A 522 41.11 33.95 -0.75
CA TRP A 522 39.79 33.53 -1.25
C TRP A 522 39.92 32.53 -2.40
N GLN A 523 39.24 31.38 -2.28
CA GLN A 523 39.31 30.29 -3.26
C GLN A 523 38.27 30.38 -4.39
N GLY A 524 37.39 31.40 -4.35
CA GLY A 524 36.35 31.63 -5.35
C GLY A 524 35.00 30.99 -5.01
N TYR A 525 33.93 31.48 -5.65
CA TYR A 525 32.56 31.08 -5.34
C TYR A 525 32.32 29.57 -5.56
N GLY A 526 31.67 28.93 -4.60
CA GLY A 526 31.31 27.51 -4.66
C GLY A 526 32.43 26.53 -4.32
N VAL A 527 33.62 27.00 -3.95
CA VAL A 527 34.68 26.16 -3.37
C VAL A 527 34.49 26.10 -1.85
N ASP A 528 34.44 24.89 -1.29
CA ASP A 528 34.33 24.66 0.15
C ASP A 528 35.67 24.21 0.76
N CYS A 529 35.77 24.23 2.09
CA CYS A 529 37.00 23.83 2.79
C CYS A 529 37.34 22.33 2.70
N MET A 530 36.51 21.51 2.03
CA MET A 530 36.84 20.11 1.71
C MET A 530 37.43 19.95 0.29
N SER A 531 37.27 20.97 -0.56
CA SER A 531 37.74 21.01 -1.94
C SER A 531 38.81 22.08 -2.21
N ALA A 532 39.00 23.01 -1.29
CA ALA A 532 40.08 23.99 -1.28
C ALA A 532 41.43 23.36 -0.96
N ASP A 533 42.44 23.63 -1.79
CA ASP A 533 43.82 23.19 -1.60
C ASP A 533 44.58 24.22 -0.74
N CYS A 534 44.25 24.28 0.55
CA CYS A 534 44.87 25.23 1.47
C CYS A 534 46.30 24.80 1.90
N PRO A 535 47.26 25.74 2.04
CA PRO A 535 48.65 25.41 2.37
C PRO A 535 48.80 24.64 3.69
N GLN A 536 49.33 23.42 3.65
CA GLN A 536 49.53 22.62 4.87
C GLN A 536 50.77 23.10 5.64
N PRO A 537 50.69 23.35 6.97
CA PRO A 537 51.83 23.80 7.76
C PRO A 537 52.85 22.67 7.95
N MET A 538 54.09 22.91 7.53
CA MET A 538 55.21 22.01 7.78
C MET A 538 55.82 22.25 9.16
N ALA A 539 56.35 21.19 9.79
CA ALA A 539 57.10 21.28 11.05
C ALA A 539 58.08 20.10 11.19
N ALA A 540 58.91 20.12 12.24
CA ALA A 540 59.93 19.11 12.46
C ALA A 540 59.36 17.71 12.76
N CYS A 541 59.82 16.72 12.01
CA CYS A 541 59.58 15.30 12.21
C CYS A 541 60.87 14.62 12.69
N CYS A 542 60.91 14.17 13.95
CA CYS A 542 62.09 13.52 14.54
C CYS A 542 62.03 12.00 14.44
N TYR A 543 63.07 11.36 13.94
CA TYR A 543 63.18 9.88 13.92
C TYR A 543 64.01 9.34 15.10
N ASP A 544 63.83 8.06 15.44
CA ASP A 544 64.47 7.40 16.59
C ASP A 544 66.02 7.36 16.53
N ASP A 545 66.60 7.49 15.32
CA ASP A 545 68.04 7.58 15.10
C ASP A 545 68.61 9.01 15.29
N GLY A 546 67.76 9.98 15.60
CA GLY A 546 68.11 11.39 15.79
C GLY A 546 68.14 12.21 14.50
N SER A 547 67.73 11.67 13.35
CA SER A 547 67.53 12.46 12.13
C SER A 547 66.22 13.27 12.18
N CYS A 548 66.10 14.27 11.31
CA CYS A 548 64.98 15.22 11.29
C CYS A 548 64.69 15.70 9.85
N ASP A 549 63.42 15.65 9.45
CA ASP A 549 62.92 16.30 8.22
C ASP A 549 61.75 17.25 8.54
N ASP A 550 61.67 18.39 7.85
CA ASP A 550 60.49 19.26 7.91
C ASP A 550 59.40 18.69 6.98
N LEU A 551 58.31 18.19 7.55
CA LEU A 551 57.23 17.48 6.83
C LEU A 551 55.86 18.05 7.23
N THR A 552 54.76 17.58 6.61
CA THR A 552 53.43 17.76 7.21
C THR A 552 53.19 16.72 8.30
N GLU A 553 52.19 16.93 9.16
CA GLU A 553 51.83 15.99 10.24
C GLU A 553 51.50 14.58 9.68
N ALA A 554 50.76 14.52 8.58
CA ALA A 554 50.41 13.25 7.91
C ALA A 554 51.62 12.57 7.27
N ASP A 555 52.50 13.33 6.60
CA ASP A 555 53.72 12.77 6.01
C ASP A 555 54.70 12.28 7.10
N CYS A 556 54.73 12.95 8.27
CA CYS A 556 55.56 12.55 9.41
C CYS A 556 55.08 11.22 10.03
N ASP A 557 53.77 11.07 10.22
CA ASP A 557 53.15 9.83 10.70
C ASP A 557 53.37 8.67 9.70
N GLU A 558 53.25 8.91 8.38
CA GLU A 558 53.51 7.88 7.36
C GLU A 558 55.00 7.52 7.25
N ALA A 559 55.90 8.47 7.49
CA ALA A 559 57.34 8.23 7.61
C ALA A 559 57.76 7.55 8.92
N GLY A 560 56.85 7.40 9.89
CA GLY A 560 57.10 6.77 11.19
C GLY A 560 57.93 7.64 12.14
N GLY A 561 57.98 8.96 11.92
CA GLY A 561 58.65 9.90 12.80
C GLY A 561 57.73 10.48 13.87
N SER A 562 58.33 11.16 14.85
CA SER A 562 57.64 11.86 15.93
C SER A 562 57.47 13.35 15.61
N TRP A 563 56.24 13.78 15.37
CA TRP A 563 55.86 15.17 15.13
C TRP A 563 56.18 16.08 16.33
N GLN A 564 56.95 17.16 16.12
CA GLN A 564 57.32 18.11 17.18
C GLN A 564 56.33 19.28 17.35
N GLY A 565 55.24 19.30 16.58
CA GLY A 565 54.17 20.30 16.66
C GLY A 565 54.43 21.57 15.85
N TYR A 566 53.36 22.30 15.54
CA TYR A 566 53.41 23.45 14.63
C TYR A 566 54.38 24.56 15.09
N GLY A 567 55.18 25.07 14.15
CA GLY A 567 56.17 26.12 14.41
C GLY A 567 57.51 25.61 14.95
N SER A 568 57.69 24.29 15.08
CA SER A 568 59.00 23.67 15.16
C SER A 568 59.60 23.51 13.75
N ASP A 569 60.92 23.62 13.62
CA ASP A 569 61.65 23.26 12.39
C ASP A 569 62.91 22.45 12.74
N CYS A 570 63.47 21.71 11.79
CA CYS A 570 64.68 20.90 12.00
C CYS A 570 65.96 21.75 12.16
N ALA A 571 65.89 23.07 11.98
CA ALA A 571 66.98 23.99 12.28
C ALA A 571 67.03 24.41 13.77
N SER A 572 65.90 24.30 14.49
CA SER A 572 65.73 24.68 15.90
C SER A 572 65.40 23.50 16.82
N SER A 573 64.88 22.40 16.28
CA SER A 573 64.52 21.18 17.01
C SER A 573 65.70 20.23 17.14
N THR A 574 66.04 19.81 18.36
CA THR A 574 67.07 18.81 18.62
C THR A 574 66.46 17.43 18.80
N CYS A 575 66.38 16.65 17.72
CA CYS A 575 66.08 15.23 17.79
C CYS A 575 67.26 14.49 18.44
N VAL A 576 66.99 13.66 19.45
CA VAL A 576 68.04 12.93 20.20
C VAL A 576 67.85 11.44 19.97
N PRO A 577 68.87 10.69 19.53
CA PRO A 577 68.75 9.25 19.31
C PRO A 577 68.38 8.52 20.59
N VAL A 578 67.42 7.62 20.50
CA VAL A 578 66.93 6.86 21.66
C VAL A 578 67.89 5.69 21.95
N VAL A 579 68.58 5.77 23.09
CA VAL A 579 69.38 4.66 23.62
C VAL A 579 68.61 3.88 24.68
N ALA A 580 68.76 2.55 24.67
CA ALA A 580 68.14 1.67 25.65
C ALA A 580 68.93 0.35 25.79
N ALA A 581 68.48 -0.53 26.68
CA ALA A 581 69.16 -1.79 26.98
C ALA A 581 69.07 -2.79 25.83
N CYS A 582 70.21 -3.36 25.47
CA CYS A 582 70.35 -4.45 24.53
C CYS A 582 70.91 -5.69 25.22
N CYS A 583 70.13 -6.77 25.30
CA CYS A 583 70.59 -8.05 25.86
C CYS A 583 71.22 -8.93 24.77
N LEU A 584 72.51 -9.24 24.90
CA LEU A 584 73.23 -10.13 23.98
C LEU A 584 73.10 -11.61 24.41
N GLU A 585 73.23 -12.55 23.47
CA GLU A 585 73.04 -14.00 23.71
C GLU A 585 73.96 -14.60 24.79
N ASN A 586 75.10 -13.98 25.05
CA ASN A 586 76.06 -14.37 26.10
C ASN A 586 75.64 -13.92 27.52
N GLY A 587 74.47 -13.28 27.67
CA GLY A 587 73.97 -12.74 28.94
C GLY A 587 74.49 -11.35 29.30
N SER A 588 75.34 -10.71 28.48
CA SER A 588 75.78 -9.32 28.70
C SER A 588 74.76 -8.30 28.19
N CYS A 589 74.80 -7.09 28.74
CA CYS A 589 73.91 -5.99 28.39
C CYS A 589 74.69 -4.72 28.04
N GLU A 590 74.35 -4.06 26.93
CA GLU A 590 74.88 -2.74 26.57
C GLU A 590 73.74 -1.72 26.30
N ASN A 591 73.92 -0.48 26.75
CA ASN A 591 73.01 0.62 26.44
C ASN A 591 73.42 1.23 25.09
N THR A 592 72.66 0.96 24.04
CA THR A 592 72.98 1.38 22.66
C THR A 592 71.70 1.81 21.91
N THR A 593 71.77 2.13 20.62
CA THR A 593 70.58 2.39 19.79
C THR A 593 69.94 1.09 19.29
N ILE A 594 68.67 1.12 18.88
CA ILE A 594 67.98 -0.05 18.34
C ILE A 594 68.72 -0.67 17.14
N THR A 595 69.19 0.16 16.21
CA THR A 595 69.94 -0.26 15.02
C THR A 595 71.30 -0.88 15.34
N SER A 596 72.00 -0.40 16.37
CA SER A 596 73.22 -1.05 16.85
C SER A 596 72.90 -2.37 17.57
N CYS A 597 71.85 -2.41 18.39
CA CYS A 597 71.44 -3.62 19.11
C CYS A 597 71.10 -4.78 18.15
N GLU A 598 70.31 -4.50 17.10
CA GLU A 598 69.97 -5.49 16.08
C GLU A 598 71.20 -5.92 15.25
N ALA A 599 72.12 -5.00 14.96
CA ALA A 599 73.34 -5.31 14.22
C ALA A 599 74.30 -6.24 14.99
N ASP A 600 74.35 -6.11 16.31
CA ASP A 600 75.12 -6.99 17.20
C ASP A 600 74.36 -8.29 17.58
N GLY A 601 73.17 -8.52 17.01
CA GLY A 601 72.35 -9.71 17.23
C GLY A 601 71.66 -9.75 18.60
N GLY A 602 71.56 -8.61 19.28
CA GLY A 602 70.95 -8.50 20.60
C GLY A 602 69.44 -8.31 20.60
N ALA A 603 68.82 -8.65 21.73
CA ALA A 603 67.41 -8.41 21.99
C ALA A 603 67.20 -7.03 22.61
N TRP A 604 66.59 -6.11 21.86
CA TRP A 604 66.20 -4.78 22.32
C TRP A 604 65.13 -4.87 23.42
N GLN A 605 65.37 -4.20 24.56
CA GLN A 605 64.45 -4.23 25.71
C GLN A 605 63.43 -3.08 25.72
N GLY A 606 63.37 -2.29 24.63
CA GLY A 606 62.42 -1.18 24.47
C GLY A 606 62.94 0.17 24.97
N ALA A 607 62.43 1.26 24.39
CA ALA A 607 62.85 2.63 24.71
C ALA A 607 62.72 2.95 26.21
N GLY A 608 63.77 3.55 26.79
CA GLY A 608 63.82 3.91 28.21
C GLY A 608 64.20 2.78 29.18
N SER A 609 64.45 1.56 28.68
CA SER A 609 65.13 0.52 29.46
C SER A 609 66.64 0.83 29.61
N ASP A 610 67.26 0.41 30.72
CA ASP A 610 68.71 0.49 30.89
C ASP A 610 69.32 -0.83 31.40
N CYS A 611 70.59 -1.06 31.11
CA CYS A 611 71.32 -2.24 31.55
C CYS A 611 71.65 -2.27 33.05
N ALA A 612 71.24 -1.25 33.81
CA ALA A 612 71.26 -1.30 35.28
C ALA A 612 70.00 -1.99 35.84
N THR A 613 68.93 -2.09 35.06
CA THR A 613 67.63 -2.65 35.46
C THR A 613 67.14 -3.80 34.57
N ALA A 614 67.63 -3.91 33.33
CA ALA A 614 67.28 -4.98 32.41
C ALA A 614 67.81 -6.35 32.87
N GLN A 615 66.90 -7.33 32.97
CA GLN A 615 67.24 -8.70 33.38
C GLN A 615 67.59 -9.57 32.17
N CYS A 616 68.82 -9.43 31.65
CA CYS A 616 69.33 -10.35 30.64
C CYS A 616 69.57 -11.75 31.25
N ALA A 617 68.90 -12.77 30.72
CA ALA A 617 68.95 -14.12 31.25
C ALA A 617 70.38 -14.70 31.16
N GLN A 618 70.88 -15.24 32.28
CA GLN A 618 72.21 -15.86 32.34
C GLN A 618 72.11 -17.34 31.97
N PRO A 619 72.97 -17.87 31.08
CA PRO A 619 72.94 -19.27 30.70
C PRO A 619 73.47 -20.18 31.82
N ALA A 620 72.78 -21.31 32.04
CA ALA A 620 73.23 -22.37 32.94
C ALA A 620 74.30 -23.26 32.29
N ALA A 621 75.13 -23.90 33.12
CA ALA A 621 76.12 -24.89 32.71
C ALA A 621 76.46 -25.83 33.90
N ALA A 622 77.38 -26.78 33.67
CA ALA A 622 77.69 -27.83 34.62
C ALA A 622 78.43 -27.36 35.89
N CYS A 623 77.98 -27.86 37.04
CA CYS A 623 78.57 -27.64 38.35
C CYS A 623 78.80 -28.97 39.09
N CYS A 624 80.06 -29.30 39.42
CA CYS A 624 80.40 -30.46 40.26
C CYS A 624 80.34 -30.10 41.75
N LEU A 625 79.40 -30.66 42.50
CA LEU A 625 79.26 -30.48 43.95
C LEU A 625 80.24 -31.36 44.73
N ASP A 626 80.65 -30.93 45.93
CA ASP A 626 81.53 -31.67 46.86
C ASP A 626 81.00 -33.07 47.25
N SER A 627 79.69 -33.31 47.11
CA SER A 627 79.06 -34.64 47.23
C SER A 627 79.26 -35.50 45.97
N GLY A 628 80.25 -35.19 45.13
CA GLY A 628 80.57 -35.85 43.85
C GLY A 628 79.39 -35.97 42.89
N SER A 629 78.50 -34.97 42.88
CA SER A 629 77.26 -34.96 42.07
C SER A 629 77.27 -33.74 41.15
N CYS A 630 76.90 -33.90 39.88
CA CYS A 630 76.84 -32.78 38.93
C CYS A 630 75.41 -32.23 38.79
N GLN A 631 75.26 -30.90 38.69
CA GLN A 631 74.00 -30.23 38.35
C GLN A 631 74.21 -29.05 37.38
N GLU A 632 73.26 -28.84 36.47
CA GLU A 632 73.17 -27.64 35.63
C GLU A 632 72.57 -26.48 36.43
N MET A 633 73.29 -25.37 36.56
CA MET A 633 72.84 -24.16 37.26
C MET A 633 73.60 -22.93 36.76
N THR A 634 73.33 -21.73 37.27
CA THR A 634 74.17 -20.55 36.94
C THR A 634 75.49 -20.56 37.73
N GLU A 635 76.51 -19.81 37.28
CA GLU A 635 77.80 -19.71 37.98
C GLU A 635 77.63 -19.25 39.45
N SER A 636 76.71 -18.31 39.69
CA SER A 636 76.35 -17.82 41.02
C SER A 636 75.76 -18.93 41.91
N GLU A 637 74.87 -19.76 41.36
CA GLU A 637 74.25 -20.86 42.09
C GLU A 637 75.26 -21.98 42.35
N CYS A 638 76.16 -22.24 41.41
CA CYS A 638 77.25 -23.20 41.58
C CYS A 638 78.18 -22.80 42.74
N ALA A 639 78.60 -21.53 42.78
CA ALA A 639 79.39 -20.99 43.88
C ALA A 639 78.63 -21.02 45.22
N ALA A 640 77.32 -20.74 45.22
CA ALA A 640 76.48 -20.80 46.41
C ALA A 640 76.27 -22.24 46.93
N ALA A 641 76.26 -23.23 46.03
CA ALA A 641 76.23 -24.66 46.36
C ALA A 641 77.60 -25.23 46.76
N SER A 642 78.64 -24.37 46.85
CA SER A 642 80.05 -24.74 47.07
C SER A 642 80.60 -25.71 46.00
N GLY A 643 80.02 -25.71 44.80
CA GLY A 643 80.45 -26.56 43.70
C GLY A 643 81.54 -25.92 42.83
N SER A 644 82.21 -26.77 42.05
CA SER A 644 83.20 -26.39 41.06
C SER A 644 82.57 -26.21 39.68
N TRP A 645 82.55 -24.96 39.21
CA TRP A 645 81.99 -24.55 37.92
C TRP A 645 82.84 -25.02 36.73
N GLN A 646 82.20 -25.57 35.70
CA GLN A 646 82.88 -26.10 34.51
C GLN A 646 82.90 -25.15 33.31
N GLY A 647 82.29 -23.96 33.43
CA GLY A 647 82.29 -22.90 32.40
C GLY A 647 81.09 -22.96 31.45
N PHE A 648 80.74 -21.83 30.82
CA PHE A 648 79.57 -21.72 29.94
C PHE A 648 79.62 -22.71 28.76
N GLY A 649 78.51 -23.40 28.51
CA GLY A 649 78.39 -24.41 27.45
C GLY A 649 78.96 -25.79 27.79
N SER A 650 79.36 -26.03 29.04
CA SER A 650 79.63 -27.38 29.56
C SER A 650 78.36 -28.05 30.06
N ASP A 651 78.29 -29.38 30.01
CA ASP A 651 77.14 -30.17 30.52
C ASP A 651 77.55 -31.29 31.51
N CYS A 652 76.63 -31.65 32.39
CA CYS A 652 76.78 -32.71 33.39
C CYS A 652 76.72 -34.13 32.79
N VAL A 653 76.62 -34.25 31.47
CA VAL A 653 76.82 -35.51 30.75
C VAL A 653 78.31 -35.74 30.47
N THR A 654 79.10 -34.66 30.41
CA THR A 654 80.53 -34.67 30.10
C THR A 654 81.45 -34.27 31.26
N ALA A 655 80.94 -33.65 32.32
CA ALA A 655 81.68 -33.34 33.55
C ALA A 655 81.89 -34.57 34.48
N ASP A 656 83.03 -34.64 35.18
CA ASP A 656 83.47 -35.78 36.02
C ASP A 656 83.71 -35.36 37.49
N CYS A 657 83.05 -35.98 38.46
CA CYS A 657 83.04 -35.59 39.88
C CYS A 657 83.25 -36.79 40.86
N PRO A 658 84.23 -36.77 41.82
CA PRO A 658 84.61 -37.92 42.68
C PRO A 658 83.99 -37.98 44.12
N GLN A 659 84.15 -39.10 44.86
CA GLN A 659 83.43 -39.48 46.12
C GLN A 659 84.34 -40.01 47.30
N PRO A 660 84.02 -39.79 48.61
CA PRO A 660 84.84 -40.20 49.79
C PRO A 660 84.39 -41.43 50.65
N GLN A 661 85.10 -41.77 51.75
CA GLN A 661 84.97 -42.99 52.62
C GLN A 661 85.04 -42.71 54.16
N PRO A 662 84.52 -43.60 55.06
CA PRO A 662 84.39 -43.37 56.53
C PRO A 662 85.57 -43.81 57.45
N VAL A 663 85.55 -43.42 58.75
CA VAL A 663 86.62 -43.54 59.78
C VAL A 663 86.14 -44.08 61.16
N LEU A 664 87.04 -44.64 61.99
CA LEU A 664 86.76 -45.41 63.24
C LEU A 664 87.57 -44.91 64.47
N GLY A 665 87.21 -45.25 65.72
CA GLY A 665 87.93 -44.86 66.95
C GLY A 665 87.59 -45.70 68.21
N ALA A 666 88.21 -45.42 69.38
CA ALA A 666 88.20 -46.32 70.55
C ALA A 666 87.09 -46.08 71.59
N CYS A 667 86.66 -47.15 72.27
CA CYS A 667 85.49 -47.17 73.16
C CYS A 667 85.77 -47.91 74.49
N CYS A 668 85.94 -47.20 75.62
CA CYS A 668 86.12 -47.75 76.99
C CYS A 668 84.77 -48.15 77.63
N ALA A 669 84.56 -49.39 78.03
CA ALA A 669 83.43 -49.80 78.87
C ALA A 669 83.71 -49.57 80.38
N GLY A 670 82.65 -49.43 81.17
CA GLY A 670 82.72 -49.09 82.61
C GLY A 670 83.30 -50.18 83.53
N ASP A 671 83.60 -51.37 82.99
CA ASP A 671 84.32 -52.45 83.68
C ASP A 671 85.84 -52.43 83.44
N GLY A 672 86.31 -51.58 82.51
CA GLY A 672 87.71 -51.43 82.14
C GLY A 672 88.11 -52.03 80.79
N SER A 673 87.19 -52.58 80.00
CA SER A 673 87.45 -53.15 78.67
C SER A 673 87.37 -52.10 77.53
N CYS A 674 87.94 -52.37 76.34
CA CYS A 674 87.93 -51.41 75.21
C CYS A 674 87.83 -52.09 73.82
N THR A 675 87.11 -51.45 72.86
CA THR A 675 87.05 -51.85 71.42
C THR A 675 87.09 -50.63 70.46
N GLU A 676 87.49 -50.83 69.20
CA GLU A 676 87.54 -49.76 68.15
C GLU A 676 86.38 -49.90 67.14
N VAL A 677 85.57 -48.86 66.99
CA VAL A 677 84.31 -48.79 66.21
C VAL A 677 84.01 -47.33 65.77
N GLU A 678 83.00 -47.09 64.93
CA GLU A 678 82.47 -45.72 64.70
C GLU A 678 81.81 -45.18 65.97
N ALA A 679 81.84 -43.86 66.19
CA ALA A 679 81.33 -43.20 67.40
C ALA A 679 79.92 -43.65 67.83
N ALA A 680 79.01 -43.81 66.87
CA ALA A 680 77.62 -44.23 67.10
C ALA A 680 77.47 -45.69 67.58
N ALA A 681 78.47 -46.54 67.36
CA ALA A 681 78.48 -47.94 67.76
C ALA A 681 79.15 -48.19 69.12
N CYS A 682 79.72 -47.16 69.76
CA CYS A 682 80.38 -47.29 71.05
C CYS A 682 79.39 -47.41 72.22
N ASN A 683 79.24 -48.62 72.76
CA ASN A 683 78.46 -48.85 73.99
C ASN A 683 79.35 -48.70 75.24
N GLY A 684 79.86 -47.49 75.44
CA GLY A 684 80.82 -47.11 76.48
C GLY A 684 81.18 -45.63 76.38
N THR A 685 82.33 -45.24 76.93
CA THR A 685 82.90 -43.91 76.74
C THR A 685 83.78 -43.93 75.50
N TYR A 686 83.27 -43.38 74.39
CA TYR A 686 84.05 -43.18 73.17
C TYR A 686 85.14 -42.14 73.39
N GLN A 687 86.33 -42.41 72.87
CA GLN A 687 87.53 -41.58 73.07
C GLN A 687 87.81 -40.64 71.89
N GLY A 688 87.05 -40.77 70.79
CA GLY A 688 87.15 -39.94 69.57
C GLY A 688 87.61 -40.75 68.36
N ASP A 689 87.35 -40.23 67.16
CA ASP A 689 87.77 -40.86 65.92
C ASP A 689 89.31 -40.90 65.81
N ASP A 690 89.84 -41.90 65.10
CA ASP A 690 91.25 -42.28 65.00
C ASP A 690 91.96 -42.60 66.34
N THR A 691 91.24 -42.64 67.47
CA THR A 691 91.79 -43.14 68.73
C THR A 691 91.80 -44.66 68.79
N THR A 692 92.82 -45.25 69.43
CA THR A 692 92.98 -46.71 69.54
C THR A 692 92.95 -47.17 70.99
N CYS A 693 92.47 -48.39 71.22
CA CYS A 693 92.28 -48.95 72.55
C CYS A 693 93.58 -49.22 73.31
N ALA A 694 94.73 -49.18 72.62
CA ALA A 694 96.03 -49.17 73.26
C ALA A 694 96.31 -47.89 74.08
N ASN A 695 95.59 -46.80 73.77
CA ASN A 695 95.88 -45.45 74.28
C ASN A 695 94.80 -44.89 75.23
N ALA A 696 93.73 -45.65 75.48
CA ALA A 696 92.58 -45.25 76.31
C ALA A 696 92.74 -45.68 77.78
N ASN A 697 92.48 -44.77 78.74
CA ASN A 697 92.65 -45.02 80.19
C ASN A 697 91.28 -45.19 80.90
N CYS A 698 90.89 -46.42 81.26
CA CYS A 698 89.64 -46.72 81.97
C CYS A 698 89.89 -47.06 83.50
N PRO A 699 89.17 -46.49 84.50
CA PRO A 699 89.52 -46.55 85.97
C PRO A 699 88.72 -47.53 86.91
N THR A 700 89.10 -47.68 88.21
CA THR A 700 88.53 -48.62 89.24
C THR A 700 88.36 -48.06 90.70
N PRO A 701 87.57 -48.65 91.67
CA PRO A 701 86.94 -47.90 92.81
C PRO A 701 86.95 -48.44 94.30
N SER A 702 86.86 -47.57 95.35
CA SER A 702 86.29 -47.74 96.76
C SER A 702 86.59 -46.53 97.72
N PRO A 703 86.12 -46.38 99.01
CA PRO A 703 84.79 -46.46 99.69
C PRO A 703 84.40 -45.19 100.58
N ASN A 704 83.25 -45.20 101.32
CA ASN A 704 82.54 -44.06 102.01
C ASN A 704 82.24 -44.30 103.54
N PRO A 705 81.96 -43.29 104.45
CA PRO A 705 80.57 -42.99 104.92
C PRO A 705 80.21 -41.60 105.62
N GLN A 706 79.07 -40.96 105.22
CA GLN A 706 77.94 -40.32 106.03
C GLN A 706 78.13 -39.18 107.11
N PRO A 707 77.07 -38.49 107.66
CA PRO A 707 75.65 -38.21 107.21
C PRO A 707 74.99 -36.81 107.55
N ASN A 708 73.73 -36.59 107.06
CA ASN A 708 72.57 -35.83 107.63
C ASN A 708 72.49 -34.27 107.50
N THR A 709 71.32 -33.58 107.39
CA THR A 709 69.86 -33.88 107.55
C THR A 709 68.92 -33.03 106.64
N ASN A 710 67.84 -33.65 106.10
CA ASN A 710 66.41 -33.22 106.07
C ASN A 710 65.90 -31.99 105.23
N ASP A 711 64.69 -31.97 104.64
CA ASP A 711 63.66 -33.01 104.32
C ASP A 711 62.48 -32.46 103.44
N ASN A 712 61.74 -33.36 102.74
CA ASN A 712 60.34 -33.29 102.22
C ASN A 712 59.90 -32.25 101.14
N THR A 713 58.94 -32.48 100.22
CA THR A 713 58.25 -33.64 99.53
C THR A 713 57.37 -33.02 98.40
N ASP A 714 56.68 -33.68 97.45
CA ASP A 714 56.45 -35.07 96.94
C ASP A 714 56.15 -34.90 95.40
N ASN A 715 56.38 -35.82 94.45
CA ASN A 715 55.72 -37.11 94.13
C ASN A 715 54.20 -37.08 93.85
N GLY A 716 53.73 -37.85 92.85
CA GLY A 716 52.30 -38.10 92.62
C GLY A 716 51.87 -38.15 91.15
N ASN A 717 51.63 -39.37 90.63
CA ASN A 717 50.98 -39.61 89.34
C ASN A 717 49.53 -40.08 89.54
N ASP A 718 48.73 -39.92 88.47
CA ASP A 718 47.60 -40.78 88.07
C ASP A 718 46.13 -40.43 88.44
N ASN A 719 45.33 -40.43 87.36
CA ASN A 719 43.93 -40.86 87.15
C ASN A 719 42.67 -40.25 87.80
N THR A 720 41.66 -40.10 86.91
CA THR A 720 40.18 -40.17 87.08
C THR A 720 39.42 -39.09 87.88
N GLY A 721 38.23 -38.68 87.38
CA GLY A 721 37.26 -37.94 88.21
C GLY A 721 36.22 -37.03 87.51
N ASP A 722 35.38 -37.60 86.66
CA ASP A 722 33.95 -37.30 86.37
C ASP A 722 33.24 -35.98 86.86
N ASN A 723 32.41 -35.43 85.94
CA ASN A 723 31.05 -34.87 86.10
C ASN A 723 30.70 -33.36 86.22
N SER A 724 29.83 -32.93 85.27
CA SER A 724 28.66 -32.03 85.35
C SER A 724 28.76 -30.48 85.49
N ASN A 725 28.34 -29.80 84.41
CA ASN A 725 27.45 -28.60 84.29
C ASN A 725 27.75 -27.29 85.06
N ASP A 726 27.40 -26.07 84.59
CA ASP A 726 26.48 -25.68 83.51
C ASP A 726 26.83 -24.31 82.85
N ASN A 727 26.33 -24.11 81.63
CA ASN A 727 25.92 -22.86 80.94
C ASN A 727 26.96 -21.77 80.55
N GLY A 728 26.90 -21.30 79.29
CA GLY A 728 27.73 -20.17 78.82
C GLY A 728 27.89 -19.92 77.31
N THR A 729 26.82 -20.02 76.50
CA THR A 729 26.67 -19.44 75.14
C THR A 729 27.74 -19.64 74.03
N THR A 730 27.31 -20.38 73.00
CA THR A 730 27.52 -20.16 71.54
C THR A 730 28.94 -20.12 70.96
N ASN A 731 29.29 -21.17 70.19
CA ASN A 731 30.22 -21.06 69.07
C ASN A 731 29.88 -22.00 67.88
N GLU A 732 30.46 -21.63 66.74
CA GLU A 732 30.62 -22.20 65.40
C GLU A 732 30.60 -23.74 65.12
N ASN A 733 30.29 -24.07 63.85
CA ASN A 733 30.68 -25.25 63.02
C ASN A 733 30.22 -26.65 63.53
N ASP A 734 30.34 -27.79 62.80
CA ASP A 734 30.97 -28.12 61.51
C ASP A 734 30.33 -29.37 60.83
N ASN A 735 30.68 -29.60 59.56
CA ASN A 735 30.87 -30.90 58.86
C ASN A 735 29.85 -32.06 58.89
N THR A 736 29.66 -32.70 57.72
CA THR A 736 30.30 -34.02 57.43
C THR A 736 30.19 -34.47 55.96
N THR A 737 31.29 -35.02 55.44
CA THR A 737 31.48 -35.74 54.16
C THR A 737 31.03 -37.22 54.28
N PRO A 738 30.96 -38.10 53.22
CA PRO A 738 31.69 -38.09 51.93
C PRO A 738 30.92 -38.53 50.64
N ALA A 739 31.66 -38.67 49.52
CA ALA A 739 31.27 -39.04 48.15
C ALA A 739 30.95 -40.57 47.97
N PRO A 740 30.53 -41.13 46.78
CA PRO A 740 30.60 -40.59 45.39
C PRO A 740 29.49 -40.94 44.32
N GLN A 741 29.47 -40.19 43.19
CA GLN A 741 29.09 -40.55 41.77
C GLN A 741 27.62 -41.08 41.47
N THR A 742 26.85 -40.76 40.40
CA THR A 742 27.00 -40.10 39.07
C THR A 742 25.67 -39.47 38.53
N THR A 743 25.72 -38.26 37.89
CA THR A 743 24.96 -37.69 36.70
C THR A 743 23.43 -37.83 36.47
N PRO A 744 22.74 -36.97 35.63
CA PRO A 744 23.01 -35.58 35.15
C PRO A 744 21.77 -34.60 35.10
N THR A 745 21.96 -33.40 34.50
CA THR A 745 21.02 -32.44 33.81
C THR A 745 20.45 -31.13 34.45
N ASN A 746 20.99 -30.00 33.94
CA ASN A 746 20.38 -28.75 33.42
C ASN A 746 19.52 -27.75 34.25
N CYS A 747 19.49 -26.50 33.75
CA CYS A 747 19.14 -25.24 34.46
C CYS A 747 18.06 -24.36 33.77
N THR A 748 17.64 -23.29 34.49
CA THR A 748 16.94 -22.03 34.08
C THR A 748 15.40 -21.99 34.00
N PRO A 749 14.78 -20.83 34.38
CA PRO A 749 13.43 -20.43 33.94
C PRO A 749 13.36 -18.99 33.37
N ILE A 750 12.28 -18.67 32.64
CA ILE A 750 12.02 -17.34 32.02
C ILE A 750 10.49 -17.06 31.82
N PHE A 751 10.04 -15.85 32.15
CA PHE A 751 8.88 -15.05 31.60
C PHE A 751 7.35 -15.32 31.82
N PHE A 752 6.59 -14.20 31.67
CA PHE A 752 5.14 -13.97 31.31
C PHE A 752 4.01 -14.22 32.35
N LEU A 753 2.80 -13.60 32.34
CA LEU A 753 2.06 -12.66 31.42
C LEU A 753 0.96 -11.79 32.16
N PHE A 754 0.14 -10.99 31.42
CA PHE A 754 -0.87 -9.96 31.82
C PHE A 754 -2.28 -10.49 32.30
N GLN A 755 -3.15 -9.65 32.94
CA GLN A 755 -4.50 -9.17 32.45
C GLN A 755 -5.47 -8.46 33.47
N SER A 756 -6.69 -8.09 33.02
CA SER A 756 -7.63 -6.99 33.41
C SER A 756 -8.90 -7.34 34.23
N LEU A 757 -9.74 -6.34 34.66
CA LEU A 757 -11.19 -6.18 34.27
C LEU A 757 -12.09 -5.12 35.03
N PHE A 758 -13.04 -4.53 34.27
CA PHE A 758 -14.39 -3.94 34.53
C PHE A 758 -14.74 -2.75 35.48
N GLY A 759 -15.55 -1.81 34.93
CA GLY A 759 -16.52 -0.93 35.66
C GLY A 759 -17.05 0.28 34.84
N ILE A 760 -18.38 0.37 34.57
CA ILE A 760 -19.08 1.53 33.94
C ILE A 760 -20.25 1.98 34.85
N PRO A 761 -20.62 3.27 34.90
CA PRO A 761 -21.99 3.64 34.53
C PRO A 761 -22.10 4.89 33.62
N LEU A 762 -23.28 5.04 33.01
CA LEU A 762 -23.63 5.98 31.93
C LEU A 762 -24.06 7.39 32.42
N CYS A 763 -23.82 8.42 31.58
CA CYS A 763 -24.73 9.53 31.28
C CYS A 763 -24.20 10.37 30.08
N GLY A 764 -25.08 10.84 29.21
CA GLY A 764 -24.85 11.87 28.18
C GLY A 764 -26.12 12.72 28.01
N PRO A 765 -26.33 13.45 26.90
CA PRO A 765 -25.42 13.88 25.84
C PRO A 765 -25.46 15.43 25.62
N CYS A 766 -24.73 15.98 24.63
CA CYS A 766 -25.23 16.94 23.61
C CYS A 766 -24.14 17.64 22.77
N VAL A 767 -24.32 17.59 21.45
CA VAL A 767 -24.01 18.61 20.42
C VAL A 767 -22.59 19.19 20.32
N VAL A 768 -21.92 18.93 19.19
CA VAL A 768 -20.82 19.74 18.64
C VAL A 768 -21.37 20.66 17.55
N ILE A 769 -20.98 21.94 17.60
CA ILE A 769 -21.22 22.93 16.54
C ILE A 769 -19.98 22.99 15.62
N SER A 770 -20.22 23.15 14.32
CA SER A 770 -19.21 23.26 13.26
C SER A 770 -18.31 24.49 13.41
N ALA A 771 -16.99 24.36 13.13
CA ALA A 771 -16.11 25.46 12.73
C ALA A 771 -14.73 25.01 12.19
N ILE A 772 -14.44 25.41 10.93
CA ILE A 772 -13.15 25.96 10.42
C ILE A 772 -11.89 25.07 10.46
N GLY A 773 -11.15 25.02 9.32
CA GLY A 773 -9.70 24.82 9.39
C GLY A 773 -9.00 24.23 8.16
N THR A 774 -8.69 25.09 7.19
CA THR A 774 -7.67 24.94 6.13
C THR A 774 -6.42 24.16 6.55
N PHE A 775 -5.82 23.34 5.67
CA PHE A 775 -4.39 23.47 5.31
C PHE A 775 -3.98 22.70 4.04
N VAL A 776 -3.12 23.33 3.24
CA VAL A 776 -2.48 22.79 2.03
C VAL A 776 -1.27 21.94 2.40
N GLY A 777 -1.01 20.85 1.66
CA GLY A 777 0.16 19.98 1.85
C GLY A 777 0.72 19.43 0.54
N ILE A 778 1.67 20.14 -0.06
CA ILE A 778 2.38 19.73 -1.28
C ILE A 778 3.45 18.69 -0.92
N ILE A 779 3.49 17.55 -1.62
CA ILE A 779 4.68 16.67 -1.69
C ILE A 779 4.94 16.29 -3.15
N GLY A 780 5.99 16.88 -3.73
CA GLY A 780 6.53 16.45 -5.01
C GLY A 780 7.47 15.25 -4.84
N MET A 781 7.44 14.30 -5.79
CA MET A 781 8.47 13.26 -5.91
C MET A 781 9.07 13.18 -7.30
N LYS A 782 10.39 13.42 -7.36
CA LYS A 782 11.28 13.23 -8.51
C LYS A 782 11.08 11.84 -9.14
N ARG A 783 10.90 11.76 -10.47
CA ARG A 783 11.18 10.53 -11.24
C ARG A 783 12.30 10.75 -12.24
N ARG A 784 13.22 9.77 -12.26
CA ARG A 784 14.48 9.81 -13.02
C ARG A 784 14.26 9.55 -14.50
N THR A 785 15.04 10.24 -15.32
CA THR A 785 15.17 10.06 -16.77
C THR A 785 15.62 8.64 -17.17
N ARG A 786 15.03 8.09 -18.24
CA ARG A 786 15.62 6.99 -19.03
C ARG A 786 15.65 7.36 -20.52
N ARG A 787 16.84 7.62 -21.05
CA ARG A 787 17.08 7.80 -22.49
C ARG A 787 16.98 6.45 -23.22
N THR A 788 16.09 6.34 -24.20
CA THR A 788 16.15 5.29 -25.23
C THR A 788 16.86 5.78 -26.49
N ARG A 789 17.89 5.06 -26.93
CA ARG A 789 18.69 5.38 -28.12
C ARG A 789 18.51 4.25 -29.13
N ARG A 790 17.80 4.47 -30.25
CA ARG A 790 17.79 3.55 -31.40
C ARG A 790 18.54 4.16 -32.57
N ARG A 791 19.33 3.34 -33.27
CA ARG A 791 20.31 3.75 -34.27
C ARG A 791 19.70 3.87 -35.67
N ARG A 792 20.29 4.72 -36.50
CA ARG A 792 20.30 4.52 -37.96
C ARG A 792 21.26 3.38 -38.32
N ARG A 793 20.72 2.23 -38.70
CA ARG A 793 21.09 1.47 -39.92
C ARG A 793 20.11 0.33 -40.09
#